data_AF-A0A3M9NH52-F1
#
_entry.id   AF-A0A3M9NH52-F1
#
_cell.length_a   1.000
_cell.length_b   1.000
_cell.length_c   1.000
_cell.angle_alpha   90.00
_cell.angle_beta   90.00
_cell.angle_gamma   90.00
#
_symmetry.space_group_name_H-M   'P 1'
#
loop_
_entity.id
_entity.type
_entity.pdbx_description
1 polymer ?
#
loop_
_entity_poly.entity_id
_entity_poly.type
_entity_poly.pdbx_seq_one_letter_code
_entity_poly.pdbx_strand_id
1 'polypeptide(L)'
;MKKIFHNFYYSFPIQLLLLHFRKSQVLLILWLILFLTISGYFMGSFGANTLFLAPEYLGTVNMAGAAITGVAAGVFIMSWNITTFILHSGRFRFLATSSKPFLKYCLNNAIIPASFLILYFVEALYFDKVKELIPMKQFLLIAFGFTGGFSLLLLISFLYFFGADRTIIRTLPTVLTDLDENKIPETPEEKVVSDDFGLPVKNYLSIRFKVKKVRPVNHYSQNFLDVIFKRHHFSAMLSVFLAFIFMVFIAFFLDNRFFQIPASASILLFFAILISVMGALSYFLRSWSLLFVIFLFTVLNILYQYDVIDPRNKAYGLDYSKKHRPEYSLKSLQALSTPAKIEADKANMIYILNHWKQNQHEEKPLMVLFNFSGGGVRSAAFSMSVLQELDSITGGGIMKKTTLMTGASGGMLAAAYFRELYRLQLNGARIDLLNKKYLDNISKDLLNPVFSSLITRDLISPSQKFSYGHYRYVKDRGYAFEEKLNYNTDFVLDKPLGFYAKDERQAKIPLLILNSTITRDFKKMMISSQPISFMMQSPLRDSASLVTGPDAIDFAAFFKHKDPMNLRLLTALRMNATYPYVLPAVWLPSSPIIDVMDAGLRDNSGAETSYRFLNVFKDWINENTRGVLLIQVRSRKKGSWDKGYKTGGISEIITNPFTMMQTNWFTLQDYFQDDEFLYLKSSFGDKLQRVSFMYVPKTLEGEAPLNFHLTASEKKEVSASLLRENNMKALRQVENILGPASKAEN
;
A
#
# COMPACT_ATOMS: atom_id res chain seq x y z
N MET A 1 -17.94 -41.29 -28.91
CA MET A 1 -17.83 -40.33 -27.79
C MET A 1 -17.12 -40.89 -26.56
N LYS A 2 -17.52 -42.03 -25.97
CA LYS A 2 -16.88 -42.61 -24.75
C LYS A 2 -15.35 -42.77 -24.84
N LYS A 3 -14.80 -43.24 -25.98
CA LYS A 3 -13.35 -43.44 -26.18
C LYS A 3 -12.54 -42.13 -26.22
N ILE A 4 -13.14 -41.05 -26.73
CA ILE A 4 -12.50 -39.72 -26.80
C ILE A 4 -12.46 -39.10 -25.41
N PHE A 5 -13.57 -39.16 -24.67
CA PHE A 5 -13.64 -38.67 -23.29
C PHE A 5 -12.68 -39.43 -22.36
N HIS A 6 -12.60 -40.75 -22.52
CA HIS A 6 -11.63 -41.59 -21.80
C HIS A 6 -10.18 -41.19 -22.12
N ASN A 7 -9.84 -41.01 -23.40
CA ASN A 7 -8.50 -40.61 -23.81
C ASN A 7 -8.13 -39.19 -23.37
N PHE A 8 -9.11 -38.30 -23.25
CA PHE A 8 -8.97 -36.95 -22.75
C PHE A 8 -8.74 -36.94 -21.24
N TYR A 9 -9.55 -37.68 -20.47
CA TYR A 9 -9.40 -37.79 -19.02
C TYR A 9 -8.05 -38.38 -18.63
N TYR A 10 -7.61 -39.46 -19.29
CA TYR A 10 -6.31 -40.10 -19.05
C TYR A 10 -5.15 -39.45 -19.83
N SER A 11 -5.33 -38.21 -20.30
CA SER A 11 -4.23 -37.43 -20.89
C SER A 11 -3.37 -36.81 -19.78
N PHE A 12 -2.07 -36.68 -20.05
CA PHE A 12 -1.11 -36.18 -19.09
C PHE A 12 -1.45 -34.78 -18.56
N PRO A 13 -1.90 -33.81 -19.38
CA PRO A 13 -2.29 -32.49 -18.88
C PRO A 13 -3.46 -32.53 -17.89
N ILE A 14 -4.48 -33.34 -18.17
CA ILE A 14 -5.67 -33.44 -17.31
C ILE A 14 -5.34 -34.18 -16.01
N GLN A 15 -4.55 -35.25 -16.09
CA GLN A 15 -4.09 -35.97 -14.90
C GLN A 15 -3.21 -35.09 -14.00
N LEU A 16 -2.33 -34.25 -14.58
CA LEU A 16 -1.57 -33.26 -13.81
C LEU A 16 -2.47 -32.22 -13.14
N LEU A 17 -3.46 -31.69 -13.88
CA LEU A 17 -4.40 -30.71 -13.32
C LEU A 17 -5.14 -31.29 -12.10
N LEU A 18 -5.73 -32.48 -12.24
CA LEU A 18 -6.42 -33.15 -11.14
C LEU A 18 -5.48 -33.47 -9.97
N LEU A 19 -4.23 -33.83 -10.27
CA LEU A 19 -3.22 -34.10 -9.24
C LEU A 19 -2.93 -32.86 -8.38
N HIS A 20 -2.88 -31.67 -8.99
CA HIS A 20 -2.64 -30.43 -8.25
C HIS A 20 -3.75 -30.14 -7.25
N PHE A 21 -5.02 -30.31 -7.63
CA PHE A 21 -6.15 -30.15 -6.71
C PHE A 21 -6.15 -31.17 -5.57
N ARG A 22 -5.61 -32.37 -5.81
CA ARG A 22 -5.54 -33.44 -4.80
C ARG A 22 -4.32 -33.32 -3.86
N LYS A 23 -3.19 -32.82 -4.34
CA LYS A 23 -1.88 -32.94 -3.64
C LYS A 23 -1.05 -31.65 -3.58
N SER A 24 -1.42 -30.59 -4.30
CA SER A 24 -0.70 -29.31 -4.35
C SER A 24 -1.57 -28.13 -3.88
N GLN A 25 -2.57 -28.38 -3.03
CA GLN A 25 -3.57 -27.38 -2.61
C GLN A 25 -2.94 -26.09 -2.06
N VAL A 26 -1.91 -26.21 -1.23
CA VAL A 26 -1.24 -25.04 -0.64
C VAL A 26 -0.53 -24.19 -1.70
N LEU A 27 0.03 -24.82 -2.75
CA LEU A 27 0.64 -24.10 -3.88
C LEU A 27 -0.41 -23.45 -4.80
N LEU A 28 -1.61 -24.06 -4.91
CA LEU A 28 -2.73 -23.50 -5.69
C LEU A 28 -3.31 -22.24 -5.07
N ILE A 29 -3.17 -22.01 -3.76
CA ILE A 29 -3.60 -20.76 -3.11
C ILE A 29 -2.89 -19.56 -3.74
N LEU A 30 -1.60 -19.67 -4.08
CA LEU A 30 -0.84 -18.58 -4.71
C LEU A 30 -1.37 -18.26 -6.10
N TRP A 31 -1.74 -19.28 -6.89
CA TRP A 31 -2.43 -19.08 -8.16
C TRP A 31 -3.79 -18.43 -7.97
N LEU A 32 -4.59 -18.92 -7.03
CA LEU A 32 -5.91 -18.36 -6.73
C LEU A 32 -5.82 -16.87 -6.40
N ILE A 33 -4.86 -16.47 -5.56
CA ILE A 33 -4.61 -15.06 -5.24
C ILE A 33 -4.30 -14.28 -6.53
N LEU A 34 -3.39 -14.76 -7.38
CA LEU A 34 -3.06 -14.08 -8.64
C LEU A 34 -4.26 -13.92 -9.58
N PHE A 35 -5.07 -14.97 -9.75
CA PHE A 35 -6.31 -14.92 -10.55
C PHE A 35 -7.29 -13.89 -10.00
N LEU A 36 -7.55 -13.92 -8.69
CA LEU A 36 -8.46 -12.96 -8.06
C LEU A 36 -7.91 -11.53 -8.08
N THR A 37 -6.59 -11.33 -8.01
CA THR A 37 -5.96 -10.02 -8.11
C THR A 37 -6.13 -9.43 -9.50
N ILE A 38 -5.82 -10.16 -10.58
CA ILE A 38 -5.92 -9.61 -11.94
C ILE A 38 -7.37 -9.35 -12.36
N SER A 39 -8.32 -10.16 -11.86
CA SER A 39 -9.76 -9.95 -12.08
C SER A 39 -10.39 -8.90 -11.16
N GLY A 40 -9.63 -8.30 -10.24
CA GLY A 40 -10.11 -7.25 -9.33
C GLY A 40 -10.94 -7.73 -8.12
N TYR A 41 -11.11 -9.04 -7.94
CA TYR A 41 -11.84 -9.63 -6.81
C TYR A 41 -11.03 -9.73 -5.51
N PHE A 42 -9.69 -9.55 -5.58
CA PHE A 42 -8.82 -9.52 -4.41
C PHE A 42 -8.17 -8.15 -4.24
N MET A 43 -8.46 -7.49 -3.12
CA MET A 43 -7.90 -6.17 -2.76
C MET A 43 -8.03 -5.09 -3.87
N GLY A 44 -9.04 -5.18 -4.75
CA GLY A 44 -9.25 -4.23 -5.85
C GLY A 44 -9.48 -2.79 -5.36
N SER A 45 -10.18 -2.61 -4.23
CA SER A 45 -10.36 -1.29 -3.61
C SER A 45 -9.05 -0.63 -3.16
N PHE A 46 -8.00 -1.42 -2.93
CA PHE A 46 -6.66 -0.96 -2.56
C PHE A 46 -5.71 -0.82 -3.76
N GLY A 47 -6.17 -1.09 -4.99
CA GLY A 47 -5.37 -0.94 -6.22
C GLY A 47 -4.51 -2.15 -6.57
N ALA A 48 -4.77 -3.33 -6.01
CA ALA A 48 -3.95 -4.52 -6.25
C ALA A 48 -3.95 -4.97 -7.72
N ASN A 49 -5.09 -4.90 -8.40
CA ASN A 49 -5.20 -5.18 -9.84
C ASN A 49 -4.39 -4.17 -10.67
N THR A 50 -4.42 -2.88 -10.31
CA THR A 50 -3.65 -1.83 -11.00
C THR A 50 -2.14 -2.10 -10.97
N LEU A 51 -1.60 -2.54 -9.83
CA LEU A 51 -0.18 -2.89 -9.68
C LEU A 51 0.28 -3.99 -10.66
N PHE A 52 -0.65 -4.89 -11.05
CA PHE A 52 -0.40 -5.97 -12.00
C PHE A 52 -0.65 -5.58 -13.45
N LEU A 53 -1.77 -4.93 -13.73
CA LEU A 53 -2.20 -4.66 -15.10
C LEU A 53 -1.46 -3.46 -15.72
N ALA A 54 -1.04 -2.49 -14.89
CA ALA A 54 -0.30 -1.31 -15.30
C ALA A 54 1.06 -1.22 -14.55
N PRO A 55 2.04 -2.08 -14.87
CA PRO A 55 3.32 -2.13 -14.17
C PRO A 55 4.12 -0.83 -14.40
N GLU A 56 4.05 0.09 -13.45
CA GLU A 56 4.78 1.36 -13.51
C GLU A 56 6.28 1.14 -13.26
N TYR A 57 7.11 1.71 -14.14
CA TYR A 57 8.55 1.76 -14.00
C TYR A 57 9.07 3.13 -14.42
N LEU A 58 9.93 3.74 -13.61
CA LEU A 58 10.44 5.10 -13.81
C LEU A 58 9.32 6.16 -13.99
N GLY A 59 8.20 6.01 -13.28
CA GLY A 59 7.12 7.01 -13.26
C GLY A 59 6.08 6.85 -14.39
N THR A 60 6.20 5.84 -15.24
CA THR A 60 5.29 5.61 -16.38
C THR A 60 5.02 4.13 -16.60
N VAL A 61 3.88 3.80 -17.20
CA VAL A 61 3.59 2.45 -17.72
C VAL A 61 4.28 2.32 -19.08
N ASN A 62 5.31 1.47 -19.15
CA ASN A 62 6.16 1.36 -20.33
C ASN A 62 6.62 -0.07 -20.61
N MET A 63 7.19 -0.27 -21.80
CA MET A 63 7.70 -1.55 -22.29
C MET A 63 8.76 -2.16 -21.36
N ALA A 64 9.63 -1.35 -20.76
CA ALA A 64 10.69 -1.85 -19.88
C ALA A 64 10.13 -2.40 -18.56
N GLY A 65 9.18 -1.70 -17.93
CA GLY A 65 8.46 -2.18 -16.76
C GLY A 65 7.73 -3.49 -17.06
N ALA A 66 7.03 -3.56 -18.19
CA ALA A 66 6.35 -4.76 -18.64
C ALA A 66 7.32 -5.93 -18.89
N ALA A 67 8.50 -5.68 -19.47
CA ALA A 67 9.53 -6.69 -19.67
C ALA A 67 10.06 -7.26 -18.34
N ILE A 68 10.28 -6.41 -17.34
CA ILE A 68 10.67 -6.86 -15.99
C ILE A 68 9.57 -7.73 -15.37
N THR A 69 8.30 -7.32 -15.49
CA THR A 69 7.17 -8.13 -15.03
C THR A 69 7.07 -9.46 -15.79
N GLY A 70 7.33 -9.45 -17.10
CA GLY A 70 7.37 -10.66 -17.93
C GLY A 70 8.47 -11.64 -17.48
N VAL A 71 9.66 -11.14 -17.18
CA VAL A 71 10.74 -11.93 -16.56
C VAL A 71 10.26 -12.50 -15.23
N ALA A 72 9.73 -11.68 -14.32
CA ALA A 72 9.24 -12.16 -13.02
C ALA A 72 8.13 -13.23 -13.14
N ALA A 73 7.20 -13.06 -14.09
CA ALA A 73 6.16 -14.05 -14.39
C ALA A 73 6.77 -15.37 -14.88
N GLY A 74 7.82 -15.31 -15.71
CA GLY A 74 8.57 -16.48 -16.11
C GLY A 74 9.27 -17.15 -14.92
N VAL A 75 9.83 -16.40 -13.96
CA VAL A 75 10.48 -16.96 -12.76
C VAL A 75 9.43 -17.72 -11.94
N PHE A 76 8.27 -17.11 -11.73
CA PHE A 76 7.16 -17.71 -11.02
C PHE A 76 6.65 -19.00 -11.69
N ILE A 77 6.40 -18.96 -13.01
CA ILE A 77 5.91 -20.11 -13.77
C ILE A 77 6.96 -21.24 -13.82
N MET A 78 8.24 -20.89 -13.96
CA MET A 78 9.32 -21.89 -13.91
C MET A 78 9.47 -22.48 -12.51
N SER A 79 9.39 -21.67 -11.45
CA SER A 79 9.39 -22.13 -10.06
C SER A 79 8.24 -23.11 -9.78
N TRP A 80 7.03 -22.81 -10.25
CA TRP A 80 5.89 -23.72 -10.21
C TRP A 80 6.18 -25.05 -10.91
N ASN A 81 6.67 -25.00 -12.16
CA ASN A 81 6.96 -26.20 -12.93
C ASN A 81 8.07 -27.05 -12.33
N ILE A 82 9.15 -26.41 -11.85
CA ILE A 82 10.26 -27.06 -11.17
C ILE A 82 9.74 -27.75 -9.91
N THR A 83 9.09 -27.00 -9.02
CA THR A 83 8.63 -27.53 -7.73
C THR A 83 7.65 -28.68 -7.89
N THR A 84 6.68 -28.55 -8.80
CA THR A 84 5.70 -29.60 -9.05
C THR A 84 6.30 -30.80 -9.79
N PHE A 85 7.30 -30.59 -10.65
CA PHE A 85 8.09 -31.68 -11.22
C PHE A 85 8.80 -32.46 -10.12
N ILE A 86 9.46 -31.78 -9.16
CA ILE A 86 10.14 -32.43 -8.04
C ILE A 86 9.18 -33.29 -7.20
N LEU A 87 8.01 -32.75 -6.88
CA LEU A 87 7.06 -33.42 -5.99
C LEU A 87 6.33 -34.61 -6.66
N HIS A 88 6.14 -34.55 -7.98
CA HIS A 88 5.24 -35.49 -8.68
C HIS A 88 5.89 -36.32 -9.78
N SER A 89 7.13 -36.04 -10.20
CA SER A 89 7.79 -36.75 -11.31
C SER A 89 7.93 -38.26 -11.07
N GLY A 90 8.15 -38.67 -9.82
CA GLY A 90 8.20 -40.09 -9.42
C GLY A 90 6.90 -40.87 -9.71
N ARG A 91 5.75 -40.17 -9.82
CA ARG A 91 4.45 -40.77 -10.16
C ARG A 91 4.25 -40.99 -11.67
N PHE A 92 5.12 -40.39 -12.50
CA PHE A 92 5.01 -40.38 -13.96
C PHE A 92 6.26 -40.98 -14.61
N ARG A 93 6.45 -42.29 -14.42
CA ARG A 93 7.67 -43.02 -14.82
C ARG A 93 7.98 -42.95 -16.32
N PHE A 94 6.97 -42.76 -17.18
CA PHE A 94 7.18 -42.62 -18.62
C PHE A 94 7.99 -41.37 -19.02
N LEU A 95 8.14 -40.40 -18.12
CA LEU A 95 8.99 -39.25 -18.35
C LEU A 95 10.46 -39.65 -18.43
N ALA A 96 10.90 -40.66 -17.67
CA ALA A 96 12.30 -41.10 -17.66
C ALA A 96 12.76 -41.70 -18.99
N THR A 97 11.85 -42.31 -19.76
CA THR A 97 12.15 -42.85 -21.10
C THR A 97 11.99 -41.82 -22.21
N SER A 98 11.82 -40.55 -21.85
CA SER A 98 11.44 -39.49 -22.77
C SER A 98 12.59 -38.49 -22.91
N SER A 99 12.99 -38.18 -24.14
CA SER A 99 13.97 -37.11 -24.37
C SER A 99 13.47 -35.76 -23.81
N LYS A 100 14.30 -35.04 -23.06
CA LYS A 100 13.93 -33.75 -22.42
C LYS A 100 12.68 -33.87 -21.52
N PRO A 101 12.74 -34.66 -20.42
CA PRO A 101 11.59 -34.97 -19.57
C PRO A 101 10.96 -33.72 -18.96
N PHE A 102 11.79 -32.77 -18.50
CA PHE A 102 11.33 -31.54 -17.87
C PHE A 102 10.56 -30.64 -18.84
N LEU A 103 11.05 -30.44 -20.08
CA LEU A 103 10.32 -29.66 -21.09
C LEU A 103 8.94 -30.27 -21.40
N LYS A 104 8.86 -31.59 -21.51
CA LYS A 104 7.58 -32.28 -21.73
C LYS A 104 6.65 -32.13 -20.52
N TYR A 105 7.20 -32.16 -19.31
CA TYR A 105 6.43 -31.87 -18.11
C TYR A 105 5.85 -30.45 -18.16
N CYS A 106 6.68 -29.42 -18.37
CA CYS A 106 6.22 -28.02 -18.46
C CYS A 106 5.10 -27.83 -19.49
N LEU A 107 5.26 -28.43 -20.67
CA LEU A 107 4.27 -28.33 -21.75
C LEU A 107 2.91 -28.94 -21.35
N ASN A 108 2.92 -30.07 -20.64
CA ASN A 108 1.70 -30.72 -20.20
C ASN A 108 1.16 -30.11 -18.90
N ASN A 109 1.99 -29.41 -18.12
CA ASN A 109 1.62 -28.66 -16.93
C ASN A 109 1.22 -27.20 -17.24
N ALA A 110 0.96 -26.88 -18.51
CA ALA A 110 0.72 -25.51 -18.97
C ALA A 110 -0.70 -25.00 -18.74
N ILE A 111 -1.68 -25.84 -18.36
CA ILE A 111 -3.10 -25.43 -18.27
C ILE A 111 -3.29 -24.22 -17.35
N ILE A 112 -2.79 -24.28 -16.11
CA ILE A 112 -2.93 -23.18 -15.12
C ILE A 112 -2.11 -21.94 -15.54
N PRO A 113 -0.81 -22.06 -15.89
CA PRO A 113 -0.04 -20.91 -16.37
C PRO A 113 -0.63 -20.25 -17.63
N ALA A 114 -1.08 -21.04 -18.60
CA ALA A 114 -1.62 -20.51 -19.85
C ALA A 114 -2.97 -19.83 -19.63
N SER A 115 -3.87 -20.39 -18.81
CA SER A 115 -5.12 -19.72 -18.49
C SER A 115 -4.90 -18.41 -17.75
N PHE A 116 -3.91 -18.36 -16.85
CA PHE A 116 -3.51 -17.12 -16.17
C PHE A 116 -3.00 -16.08 -17.16
N LEU A 117 -2.09 -16.44 -18.07
CA LEU A 117 -1.54 -15.51 -19.06
C LEU A 117 -2.62 -14.99 -20.02
N ILE A 118 -3.52 -15.85 -20.47
CA ILE A 118 -4.65 -15.44 -21.33
C ILE A 118 -5.52 -14.42 -20.58
N LEU A 119 -5.93 -14.73 -19.35
CA LEU A 119 -6.72 -13.82 -18.54
C LEU A 119 -5.98 -12.50 -18.29
N TYR A 120 -4.69 -12.57 -17.96
CA TYR A 120 -3.84 -11.39 -17.74
C TYR A 120 -3.86 -10.45 -18.94
N PHE A 121 -3.67 -10.95 -20.17
CA PHE A 121 -3.68 -10.09 -21.36
C PHE A 121 -5.07 -9.55 -21.71
N VAL A 122 -6.13 -10.32 -21.44
CA VAL A 122 -7.52 -9.85 -21.63
C VAL A 122 -7.82 -8.71 -20.67
N GLU A 123 -7.52 -8.89 -19.38
CA GLU A 123 -7.73 -7.87 -18.35
C GLU A 123 -6.82 -6.66 -18.57
N ALA A 124 -5.55 -6.87 -18.95
CA ALA A 124 -4.60 -5.78 -19.23
C ALA A 124 -5.05 -4.95 -20.44
N LEU A 125 -5.56 -5.58 -21.51
CA LEU A 125 -6.09 -4.86 -22.66
C LEU A 125 -7.28 -3.97 -22.27
N TYR A 126 -8.20 -4.52 -21.47
CA TYR A 126 -9.33 -3.75 -20.96
C TYR A 126 -8.86 -2.59 -20.08
N PHE A 127 -7.97 -2.88 -19.11
CA PHE A 127 -7.48 -1.92 -18.14
C PHE A 127 -6.69 -0.77 -18.80
N ASP A 128 -5.71 -1.09 -19.65
CA ASP A 128 -4.88 -0.08 -20.29
C ASP A 128 -5.70 0.84 -21.21
N LYS A 129 -6.66 0.27 -21.94
CA LYS A 129 -7.51 1.05 -22.87
C LYS A 129 -8.55 1.89 -22.15
N VAL A 130 -9.22 1.34 -21.14
CA VAL A 130 -10.39 1.96 -20.49
C VAL A 130 -9.99 2.80 -19.28
N LYS A 131 -9.03 2.33 -18.47
CA LYS A 131 -8.62 2.97 -17.21
C LYS A 131 -7.40 3.86 -17.38
N GLU A 132 -6.33 3.37 -18.01
CA GLU A 132 -5.10 4.17 -18.24
C GLU A 132 -5.14 5.01 -19.52
N LEU A 133 -6.17 4.84 -20.36
CA LEU A 133 -6.34 5.59 -21.61
C LEU A 133 -5.12 5.48 -22.55
N ILE A 134 -4.43 4.34 -22.52
CA ILE A 134 -3.24 4.05 -23.33
C ILE A 134 -3.66 3.71 -24.76
N PRO A 135 -3.06 4.33 -25.80
CA PRO A 135 -3.33 3.98 -27.19
C PRO A 135 -2.94 2.54 -27.53
N MET A 136 -3.68 1.90 -28.45
CA MET A 136 -3.42 0.50 -28.86
C MET A 136 -1.97 0.23 -29.29
N LYS A 137 -1.34 1.17 -30.01
CA LYS A 137 0.07 1.06 -30.41
C LYS A 137 1.00 0.92 -29.20
N GLN A 138 0.74 1.70 -28.15
CA GLN A 138 1.54 1.65 -26.93
C GLN A 138 1.24 0.39 -26.11
N PHE A 139 -0.02 -0.05 -26.05
CA PHE A 139 -0.37 -1.35 -25.47
C PHE A 139 0.37 -2.50 -26.15
N LEU A 140 0.43 -2.53 -27.49
CA LEU A 140 1.17 -3.57 -28.22
C LEU A 140 2.66 -3.56 -27.89
N LEU A 141 3.27 -2.39 -27.67
CA LEU A 141 4.66 -2.29 -27.22
C LEU A 141 4.84 -2.80 -25.78
N ILE A 142 3.92 -2.49 -24.88
CA ILE A 142 3.90 -3.00 -23.50
C ILE A 142 3.76 -4.53 -23.49
N ALA A 143 2.80 -5.07 -24.24
CA ALA A 143 2.59 -6.50 -24.41
C ALA A 143 3.79 -7.21 -25.05
N PHE A 144 4.43 -6.57 -26.04
CA PHE A 144 5.69 -7.05 -26.63
C PHE A 144 6.83 -7.06 -25.60
N GLY A 145 6.94 -6.03 -24.77
CA GLY A 145 7.89 -5.99 -23.65
C GLY A 145 7.69 -7.17 -22.70
N PHE A 146 6.47 -7.37 -22.22
CA PHE A 146 6.12 -8.49 -21.34
C PHE A 146 6.45 -9.84 -21.97
N THR A 147 5.95 -10.10 -23.18
CA THR A 147 6.16 -11.38 -23.87
C THR A 147 7.64 -11.61 -24.19
N GLY A 148 8.38 -10.55 -24.53
CA GLY A 148 9.82 -10.58 -24.74
C GLY A 148 10.59 -10.97 -23.48
N GLY A 149 10.32 -10.31 -22.35
CA GLY A 149 10.93 -10.62 -21.05
C GLY A 149 10.61 -12.05 -20.58
N PHE A 150 9.34 -12.46 -20.71
CA PHE A 150 8.89 -13.81 -20.40
C PHE A 150 9.60 -14.87 -21.25
N SER A 151 9.65 -14.67 -22.57
CA SER A 151 10.28 -15.60 -23.52
C SER A 151 11.79 -15.70 -23.31
N LEU A 152 12.44 -14.57 -23.03
CA LEU A 152 13.87 -14.52 -22.72
C LEU A 152 14.19 -15.38 -21.49
N LEU A 153 13.39 -15.26 -20.43
CA LEU A 153 13.63 -16.05 -19.23
C LEU A 153 13.36 -17.55 -19.46
N LEU A 154 12.30 -17.91 -20.19
CA LEU A 154 12.07 -19.31 -20.55
C LEU A 154 13.25 -19.89 -21.35
N LEU A 155 13.78 -19.12 -22.31
CA LEU A 155 14.94 -19.51 -23.10
C LEU A 155 16.16 -19.77 -22.22
N ILE A 156 16.51 -18.82 -21.34
CA ILE A 156 17.63 -18.95 -20.39
C ILE A 156 17.43 -20.19 -19.50
N SER A 157 16.22 -20.36 -18.96
CA SER A 157 15.90 -21.48 -18.07
C SER A 157 16.06 -22.82 -18.79
N PHE A 158 15.51 -22.97 -19.99
CA PHE A 158 15.64 -24.23 -20.75
C PHE A 158 17.06 -24.49 -21.24
N LEU A 159 17.84 -23.47 -21.61
CA LEU A 159 19.25 -23.64 -21.95
C LEU A 159 20.05 -24.18 -20.76
N TYR A 160 19.80 -23.65 -19.55
CA TYR A 160 20.40 -24.14 -18.31
C TYR A 160 20.00 -25.60 -18.01
N PHE A 161 18.70 -25.92 -18.05
CA PHE A 161 18.22 -27.29 -17.79
C PHE A 161 18.69 -28.29 -18.85
N PHE A 162 18.77 -27.93 -20.14
CA PHE A 162 19.32 -28.82 -21.16
C PHE A 162 20.83 -29.03 -21.01
N GLY A 163 21.56 -28.03 -20.51
CA GLY A 163 22.95 -28.19 -20.10
C GLY A 163 23.08 -29.23 -18.98
N ALA A 164 22.25 -29.11 -17.93
CA ALA A 164 22.19 -30.08 -16.85
C ALA A 164 21.82 -31.49 -17.34
N ASP A 165 20.81 -31.62 -18.20
CA ASP A 165 20.40 -32.90 -18.80
C ASP A 165 21.57 -33.59 -19.53
N ARG A 166 22.36 -32.84 -20.31
CA ARG A 166 23.52 -33.38 -21.03
C ARG A 166 24.61 -33.89 -20.09
N THR A 167 24.90 -33.15 -19.02
CA THR A 167 25.87 -33.56 -18.01
C THR A 167 25.40 -34.82 -17.28
N ILE A 168 24.12 -34.88 -16.89
CA ILE A 168 23.52 -36.04 -16.23
C ILE A 168 23.66 -37.29 -17.11
N ILE A 169 23.24 -37.20 -18.38
CA ILE A 169 23.33 -38.32 -19.34
C ILE A 169 24.78 -38.78 -19.57
N ARG A 170 25.75 -37.86 -19.60
CA ARG A 170 27.18 -38.21 -19.80
C ARG A 170 27.83 -38.88 -18.59
N THR A 171 27.39 -38.56 -17.38
CA THR A 171 27.92 -39.15 -16.13
C THR A 171 27.18 -40.41 -15.66
N LEU A 172 26.04 -40.73 -16.29
CA LEU A 172 25.23 -41.91 -15.97
C LEU A 172 25.98 -43.24 -16.24
N PRO A 173 26.71 -43.42 -17.36
CA PRO A 173 27.41 -44.68 -17.65
C PRO A 173 28.44 -45.04 -16.58
N THR A 174 29.22 -44.06 -16.10
CA THR A 174 30.29 -44.23 -15.11
C THR A 174 29.79 -44.64 -13.72
N VAL A 175 28.61 -44.19 -13.30
CA VAL A 175 28.01 -44.60 -12.01
C VAL A 175 27.38 -45.98 -12.10
N LEU A 176 26.93 -46.39 -13.28
CA LEU A 176 26.40 -47.74 -13.52
C LEU A 176 27.54 -48.76 -13.61
N THR A 177 28.70 -48.41 -14.15
CA THR A 177 29.87 -49.31 -14.18
C THR A 177 30.41 -49.61 -12.78
N ASP A 178 30.44 -48.62 -11.88
CA ASP A 178 30.84 -48.81 -10.46
C ASP A 178 29.83 -49.61 -9.62
N LEU A 179 28.56 -49.66 -10.04
CA LEU A 179 27.50 -50.41 -9.35
C LEU A 179 27.32 -51.83 -9.91
N ASP A 180 27.63 -52.06 -11.18
CA ASP A 180 27.51 -53.37 -11.84
C ASP A 180 28.67 -54.33 -11.51
N GLU A 181 29.81 -53.86 -11.00
CA GLU A 181 30.90 -54.76 -10.57
C GLU A 181 30.55 -55.59 -9.32
N ASN A 182 29.47 -55.29 -8.60
CA ASN A 182 29.07 -56.01 -7.40
C ASN A 182 27.59 -56.41 -7.39
N LYS A 183 27.23 -57.39 -8.24
CA LYS A 183 26.24 -58.48 -8.02
C LYS A 183 25.48 -58.80 -9.32
N ILE A 184 25.95 -59.83 -10.02
CA ILE A 184 25.08 -60.63 -10.89
C ILE A 184 24.75 -61.91 -10.10
N PRO A 185 23.46 -62.17 -9.85
CA PRO A 185 22.98 -63.54 -9.97
C PRO A 185 21.83 -63.61 -10.96
N GLU A 186 22.00 -64.53 -11.91
CA GLU A 186 21.02 -64.98 -12.88
C GLU A 186 19.83 -65.68 -12.17
N THR A 187 18.60 -65.27 -12.47
CA THR A 187 17.49 -66.17 -12.88
C THR A 187 16.19 -65.38 -13.16
N PRO A 188 15.38 -65.78 -14.16
CA PRO A 188 14.19 -65.05 -14.58
C PRO A 188 12.93 -65.67 -13.99
N GLU A 189 12.37 -65.04 -12.95
CA GLU A 189 10.96 -65.18 -12.61
C GLU A 189 10.32 -63.79 -12.59
N GLU A 190 9.47 -63.55 -13.58
CA GLU A 190 8.63 -62.36 -13.71
C GLU A 190 7.66 -62.24 -12.53
N LYS A 191 8.13 -61.72 -11.40
CA LYS A 191 7.25 -61.00 -10.48
C LYS A 191 6.93 -59.66 -11.11
N VAL A 192 5.85 -59.65 -11.90
CA VAL A 192 5.14 -58.41 -12.26
C VAL A 192 4.64 -57.80 -10.95
N VAL A 193 5.50 -56.98 -10.31
CA VAL A 193 5.08 -56.11 -9.22
C VAL A 193 4.11 -55.12 -9.85
N SER A 194 2.82 -55.32 -9.64
CA SER A 194 1.78 -54.36 -9.94
C SER A 194 2.05 -53.12 -9.09
N ASP A 195 2.72 -52.16 -9.70
CA ASP A 195 3.22 -50.97 -9.02
C ASP A 195 2.07 -49.98 -8.78
N ASP A 196 1.46 -50.07 -7.59
CA ASP A 196 0.25 -49.35 -7.15
C ASP A 196 0.45 -47.82 -7.02
N PHE A 197 1.65 -47.31 -7.29
CA PHE A 197 2.02 -45.89 -7.09
C PHE A 197 1.95 -45.03 -8.37
N GLY A 198 1.82 -45.63 -9.55
CA GLY A 198 1.80 -44.93 -10.83
C GLY A 198 0.42 -44.39 -11.22
N LEU A 199 0.30 -43.08 -11.55
CA LEU A 199 -0.94 -42.55 -12.12
C LEU A 199 -1.10 -43.04 -13.58
N PRO A 200 -2.27 -43.57 -13.97
CA PRO A 200 -2.48 -44.09 -15.32
C PRO A 200 -2.53 -42.95 -16.34
N VAL A 201 -1.45 -42.74 -17.08
CA VAL A 201 -1.37 -41.77 -18.18
C VAL A 201 -1.28 -42.50 -19.51
N LYS A 202 -2.21 -42.24 -20.42
CA LYS A 202 -2.28 -42.91 -21.74
C LYS A 202 -1.66 -42.09 -22.84
N ASN A 203 -1.88 -40.77 -22.82
CA ASN A 203 -1.46 -39.85 -23.87
C ASN A 203 -0.74 -38.64 -23.26
N TYR A 204 0.28 -38.12 -23.93
CA TYR A 204 0.93 -36.87 -23.54
C TYR A 204 1.17 -35.98 -24.78
N LEU A 205 1.26 -34.68 -24.55
CA LEU A 205 1.59 -33.70 -25.58
C LEU A 205 3.11 -33.68 -25.80
N SER A 206 3.54 -33.94 -27.04
CA SER A 206 4.96 -33.89 -27.40
C SER A 206 5.42 -32.46 -27.71
N ILE A 207 6.74 -32.24 -27.76
CA ILE A 207 7.38 -30.93 -28.03
C ILE A 207 6.89 -30.29 -29.35
N ARG A 208 6.45 -31.10 -30.33
CA ARG A 208 5.87 -30.63 -31.60
C ARG A 208 4.34 -30.43 -31.52
N PHE A 209 3.78 -30.31 -30.32
CA PHE A 209 2.34 -30.21 -30.05
C PHE A 209 1.49 -31.37 -30.61
N LYS A 210 2.10 -32.53 -30.87
CA LYS A 210 1.40 -33.75 -31.29
C LYS A 210 1.09 -34.64 -30.09
N VAL A 211 -0.13 -35.16 -30.01
CA VAL A 211 -0.53 -36.15 -28.99
C VAL A 211 0.17 -37.47 -29.27
N LYS A 212 0.90 -38.00 -28.29
CA LYS A 212 1.60 -39.29 -28.38
C LYS A 212 1.15 -40.23 -27.27
N LYS A 213 1.11 -41.53 -27.56
CA LYS A 213 0.87 -42.57 -26.56
C LYS A 213 2.09 -42.75 -25.66
N VAL A 214 1.83 -43.03 -24.39
CA VAL A 214 2.85 -43.39 -23.41
C VAL A 214 3.41 -44.78 -23.74
N ARG A 215 4.74 -44.95 -23.61
CA ARG A 215 5.40 -46.25 -23.76
C ARG A 215 5.39 -47.00 -22.42
N PRO A 216 5.23 -48.33 -22.40
CA PRO A 216 5.31 -49.11 -21.17
C PRO A 216 6.73 -49.06 -20.59
N VAL A 217 6.84 -48.96 -19.26
CA VAL A 217 8.09 -48.63 -18.54
C VAL A 217 8.43 -49.68 -17.47
N ASN A 218 7.81 -50.85 -17.54
CA ASN A 218 7.87 -51.90 -16.50
C ASN A 218 9.27 -52.50 -16.27
N HIS A 219 10.30 -52.08 -17.03
CA HIS A 219 11.64 -52.67 -17.06
C HIS A 219 12.74 -51.81 -16.40
N TYR A 220 12.42 -50.61 -15.86
CA TYR A 220 13.42 -49.75 -15.20
C TYR A 220 13.34 -49.86 -13.68
N SER A 221 14.49 -50.06 -13.01
CA SER A 221 14.59 -50.13 -11.55
C SER A 221 14.29 -48.77 -10.90
N GLN A 222 13.64 -48.77 -9.72
CA GLN A 222 13.30 -47.54 -9.00
C GLN A 222 14.55 -46.69 -8.66
N ASN A 223 15.69 -47.33 -8.41
CA ASN A 223 16.97 -46.66 -8.14
C ASN A 223 17.46 -45.81 -9.33
N PHE A 224 17.26 -46.25 -10.58
CA PHE A 224 17.64 -45.49 -11.78
C PHE A 224 16.81 -44.19 -11.92
N LEU A 225 15.51 -44.30 -11.62
CA LEU A 225 14.59 -43.15 -11.64
C LEU A 225 14.96 -42.14 -10.55
N ASP A 226 15.26 -42.61 -9.35
CA ASP A 226 15.61 -41.75 -8.21
C ASP A 226 16.92 -40.98 -8.42
N VAL A 227 17.92 -41.56 -9.08
CA VAL A 227 19.21 -40.88 -9.37
C VAL A 227 19.03 -39.74 -10.38
N ILE A 228 18.24 -39.95 -11.44
CA ILE A 228 17.94 -38.92 -12.44
C ILE A 228 17.14 -37.78 -11.78
N PHE A 229 16.11 -38.11 -11.00
CA PHE A 229 15.29 -37.09 -10.32
C PHE A 229 16.09 -36.31 -9.26
N LYS A 230 16.97 -36.97 -8.48
CA LYS A 230 17.86 -36.30 -7.51
C LYS A 230 18.79 -35.27 -8.13
N ARG A 231 19.33 -35.50 -9.33
CA ARG A 231 20.21 -34.51 -9.99
C ARG A 231 19.45 -33.32 -10.56
N HIS A 232 18.22 -33.51 -11.06
CA HIS A 232 17.36 -32.38 -11.42
C HIS A 232 16.96 -31.53 -10.19
N HIS A 233 16.91 -32.11 -9.00
CA HIS A 233 16.64 -31.37 -7.75
C HIS A 233 17.75 -30.38 -7.39
N PHE A 234 19.02 -30.71 -7.62
CA PHE A 234 20.13 -29.80 -7.35
C PHE A 234 20.12 -28.57 -8.27
N SER A 235 19.95 -28.79 -9.58
CA SER A 235 19.84 -27.70 -10.55
C SER A 235 18.67 -26.77 -10.27
N ALA A 236 17.55 -27.33 -9.80
CA ALA A 236 16.38 -26.60 -9.35
C ALA A 236 16.64 -25.75 -8.10
N MET A 237 17.26 -26.32 -7.06
CA MET A 237 17.64 -25.56 -5.86
C MET A 237 18.59 -24.41 -6.17
N LEU A 238 19.55 -24.60 -7.08
CA LEU A 238 20.45 -23.54 -7.51
C LEU A 238 19.71 -22.38 -8.18
N SER A 239 18.73 -22.65 -9.05
CA SER A 239 17.92 -21.61 -9.69
C SER A 239 17.12 -20.78 -8.68
N VAL A 240 16.58 -21.42 -7.63
CA VAL A 240 15.87 -20.74 -6.53
C VAL A 240 16.83 -19.87 -5.72
N PHE A 241 18.01 -20.40 -5.40
CA PHE A 241 19.04 -19.67 -4.67
C PHE A 241 19.52 -18.43 -5.44
N LEU A 242 19.70 -18.53 -6.75
CA LEU A 242 20.02 -17.38 -7.61
C LEU A 242 18.89 -16.34 -7.63
N ALA A 243 17.62 -16.76 -7.69
CA ALA A 243 16.48 -15.84 -7.61
C ALA A 243 16.41 -15.12 -6.25
N PHE A 244 16.71 -15.82 -5.16
CA PHE A 244 16.81 -15.23 -3.82
C PHE A 244 17.96 -14.21 -3.74
N ILE A 245 19.16 -14.55 -4.22
CA ILE A 245 20.31 -13.61 -4.28
C ILE A 245 19.94 -12.37 -5.10
N PHE A 246 19.31 -12.55 -6.26
CA PHE A 246 18.87 -11.44 -7.10
C PHE A 246 17.87 -10.52 -6.37
N MET A 247 16.95 -11.08 -5.60
CA MET A 247 16.01 -10.29 -4.80
C MET A 247 16.71 -9.52 -3.68
N VAL A 248 17.66 -10.14 -2.97
CA VAL A 248 18.50 -9.46 -1.96
C VAL A 248 19.32 -8.33 -2.59
N PHE A 249 19.85 -8.55 -3.81
CA PHE A 249 20.55 -7.53 -4.57
C PHE A 249 19.63 -6.35 -4.90
N ILE A 250 18.43 -6.58 -5.45
CA ILE A 250 17.45 -5.50 -5.70
C ILE A 250 17.11 -4.78 -4.39
N ALA A 251 16.84 -5.53 -3.32
CA ALA A 251 16.53 -4.96 -2.01
C ALA A 251 17.61 -3.96 -1.56
N PHE A 252 18.88 -4.26 -1.87
CA PHE A 252 19.99 -3.41 -1.49
C PHE A 252 20.05 -2.08 -2.26
N PHE A 253 19.63 -2.07 -3.53
CA PHE A 253 19.76 -0.92 -4.44
C PHE A 253 18.45 -0.16 -4.69
N LEU A 254 17.35 -0.51 -4.03
CA LEU A 254 16.01 0.11 -4.18
C LEU A 254 15.93 1.63 -4.01
N ASP A 255 16.91 2.27 -3.38
CA ASP A 255 16.93 3.74 -3.31
C ASP A 255 17.19 4.39 -4.66
N ASN A 256 17.85 3.67 -5.57
CA ASN A 256 18.07 4.13 -6.92
C ASN A 256 16.87 3.75 -7.80
N ARG A 257 16.35 4.74 -8.54
CA ARG A 257 15.15 4.63 -9.38
C ARG A 257 15.21 3.48 -10.39
N PHE A 258 16.41 3.14 -10.89
CA PHE A 258 16.58 2.02 -11.82
C PHE A 258 16.33 0.64 -11.19
N PHE A 259 16.44 0.52 -9.87
CA PHE A 259 16.19 -0.74 -9.15
C PHE A 259 14.82 -0.77 -8.49
N GLN A 260 14.01 0.28 -8.62
CA GLN A 260 12.60 0.29 -8.23
C GLN A 260 11.77 -0.46 -9.27
N ILE A 261 11.84 -1.78 -9.22
CA ILE A 261 11.08 -2.66 -10.10
C ILE A 261 9.57 -2.56 -9.80
N PRO A 262 8.70 -2.85 -10.78
CA PRO A 262 7.26 -2.91 -10.56
C PRO A 262 6.87 -3.81 -9.38
N ALA A 263 5.85 -3.42 -8.64
CA ALA A 263 5.32 -4.18 -7.51
C ALA A 263 4.85 -5.57 -7.95
N SER A 264 4.23 -5.69 -9.12
CA SER A 264 3.86 -6.99 -9.69
C SER A 264 5.05 -7.92 -9.91
N ALA A 265 6.17 -7.39 -10.40
CA ALA A 265 7.40 -8.16 -10.53
C ALA A 265 7.91 -8.63 -9.16
N SER A 266 7.91 -7.75 -8.16
CA SER A 266 8.32 -8.08 -6.79
C SER A 266 7.44 -9.18 -6.18
N ILE A 267 6.11 -9.06 -6.30
CA ILE A 267 5.14 -10.03 -5.80
C ILE A 267 5.32 -11.39 -6.49
N LEU A 268 5.48 -11.42 -7.82
CA LEU A 268 5.70 -12.66 -8.56
C LEU A 268 7.01 -13.35 -8.16
N LEU A 269 8.10 -12.60 -7.96
CA LEU A 269 9.36 -13.15 -7.47
C LEU A 269 9.22 -13.71 -6.05
N PHE A 270 8.49 -13.01 -5.17
CA PHE A 270 8.22 -13.48 -3.82
C PHE A 270 7.39 -14.77 -3.81
N PHE A 271 6.35 -14.83 -4.63
CA PHE A 271 5.56 -16.06 -4.79
C PHE A 271 6.41 -17.20 -5.37
N ALA A 272 7.36 -16.90 -6.26
CA ALA A 272 8.30 -17.89 -6.77
C ALA A 272 9.19 -18.48 -5.67
N ILE A 273 9.68 -17.64 -4.74
CA ILE A 273 10.45 -18.07 -3.57
C ILE A 273 9.56 -18.88 -2.63
N LEU A 274 8.35 -18.42 -2.33
CA LEU A 274 7.42 -19.15 -1.47
C LEU A 274 7.11 -20.55 -2.00
N ILE A 275 6.78 -20.67 -3.29
CA ILE A 275 6.57 -21.98 -3.94
C ILE A 275 7.78 -22.89 -3.72
N SER A 276 8.98 -22.34 -3.91
CA SER A 276 10.21 -23.11 -3.81
C SER A 276 10.51 -23.55 -2.38
N VAL A 277 10.35 -22.65 -1.40
CA VAL A 277 10.53 -22.96 0.03
C VAL A 277 9.50 -23.99 0.47
N MET A 278 8.23 -23.83 0.10
CA MET A 278 7.18 -24.80 0.42
C MET A 278 7.45 -26.17 -0.23
N GLY A 279 7.93 -26.17 -1.47
CA GLY A 279 8.37 -27.38 -2.17
C GLY A 279 9.52 -28.08 -1.46
N ALA A 280 10.56 -27.32 -1.08
CA ALA A 280 11.72 -27.82 -0.37
C ALA A 280 11.35 -28.37 1.01
N LEU A 281 10.57 -27.62 1.82
CA LEU A 281 10.13 -28.06 3.14
C LEU A 281 9.29 -29.35 3.06
N SER A 282 8.36 -29.42 2.10
CA SER A 282 7.53 -30.61 1.87
C SER A 282 8.39 -31.82 1.49
N TYR A 283 9.42 -31.62 0.66
CA TYR A 283 10.33 -32.67 0.22
C TYR A 283 11.28 -33.15 1.32
N PHE A 284 11.98 -32.22 2.00
CA PHE A 284 13.03 -32.54 2.98
C PHE A 284 12.46 -32.98 4.33
N LEU A 285 11.46 -32.25 4.84
CA LEU A 285 10.97 -32.49 6.20
C LEU A 285 9.86 -33.55 6.24
N ARG A 286 9.22 -33.87 5.10
CA ARG A 286 8.13 -34.85 5.01
C ARG A 286 7.10 -34.61 6.15
N SER A 287 6.92 -35.59 7.04
CA SER A 287 6.01 -35.53 8.20
C SER A 287 6.45 -34.57 9.32
N TRP A 288 7.71 -34.13 9.35
CA TRP A 288 8.25 -33.21 10.36
C TRP A 288 8.06 -31.72 10.02
N SER A 289 7.48 -31.41 8.87
CA SER A 289 7.25 -30.03 8.42
C SER A 289 6.49 -29.18 9.44
N LEU A 290 5.46 -29.74 10.08
CA LEU A 290 4.69 -29.04 11.11
C LEU A 290 5.55 -28.69 12.34
N LEU A 291 6.34 -29.64 12.83
CA LEU A 291 7.21 -29.42 14.00
C LEU A 291 8.30 -28.38 13.71
N PHE A 292 8.85 -28.38 12.50
CA PHE A 292 9.80 -27.34 12.07
C PHE A 292 9.16 -25.95 12.01
N VAL A 293 7.93 -25.83 11.51
CA VAL A 293 7.21 -24.55 11.47
C VAL A 293 6.97 -24.02 12.90
N ILE A 294 6.57 -24.89 13.83
CA ILE A 294 6.41 -24.53 15.25
C ILE A 294 7.74 -24.06 15.83
N PHE A 295 8.82 -24.81 15.61
CA PHE A 295 10.17 -24.43 16.06
C PHE A 295 10.61 -23.06 15.50
N LEU A 296 10.45 -22.84 14.19
CA LEU A 296 10.79 -21.58 13.54
C LEU A 296 9.98 -20.41 14.11
N PHE A 297 8.68 -20.61 14.33
CA PHE A 297 7.83 -19.60 14.97
C PHE A 297 8.31 -19.26 16.38
N THR A 298 8.65 -20.27 17.20
CA THR A 298 9.18 -20.07 18.56
C THR A 298 10.50 -19.29 18.53
N VAL A 299 11.44 -19.65 17.64
CA VAL A 299 12.71 -18.93 17.48
C VAL A 299 12.48 -17.48 17.07
N LEU A 300 11.65 -17.23 16.04
CA LEU A 300 11.33 -15.88 15.59
C LEU A 300 10.68 -15.06 16.70
N ASN A 301 9.73 -15.63 17.44
CA ASN A 301 9.09 -14.96 18.57
C ASN A 301 10.09 -14.57 19.67
N ILE A 302 11.05 -15.44 20.00
CA ILE A 302 12.13 -15.13 20.93
C ILE A 302 12.98 -13.96 20.40
N LEU A 303 13.36 -13.98 19.12
CA LEU A 303 14.13 -12.89 18.51
C LEU A 303 13.40 -11.55 18.53
N TYR A 304 12.06 -11.55 18.37
CA TYR A 304 11.23 -10.35 18.52
C TYR A 304 11.16 -9.87 19.98
N GLN A 305 10.97 -10.79 20.94
CA GLN A 305 10.86 -10.45 22.37
C GLN A 305 12.14 -9.81 22.93
N TYR A 306 13.31 -10.24 22.46
CA TYR A 306 14.60 -9.69 22.87
C TYR A 306 15.06 -8.47 22.04
N ASP A 307 14.18 -7.87 21.23
CA ASP A 307 14.48 -6.74 20.34
C ASP A 307 15.67 -7.02 19.37
N VAL A 308 15.98 -8.29 19.07
CA VAL A 308 17.03 -8.67 18.10
C VAL A 308 16.56 -8.35 16.68
N ILE A 309 15.27 -8.63 16.40
CA ILE A 309 14.57 -8.20 15.20
C ILE A 309 13.50 -7.19 15.64
N ASP A 310 13.63 -5.95 15.17
CA ASP A 310 12.64 -4.89 15.42
C ASP A 310 12.04 -4.44 14.08
N PRO A 311 10.89 -5.00 13.66
CA PRO A 311 10.24 -4.67 12.40
C PRO A 311 9.37 -3.39 12.53
N ARG A 312 9.34 -2.76 13.72
CA ARG A 312 8.41 -1.66 13.99
C ARG A 312 8.86 -0.40 13.25
N ASN A 313 7.94 0.19 12.50
CA ASN A 313 8.18 1.43 11.77
C ASN A 313 8.23 2.64 12.73
N LYS A 314 9.31 3.41 12.62
CA LYS A 314 9.61 4.55 13.51
C LYS A 314 9.19 5.88 12.88
N ALA A 315 8.87 6.86 13.72
CA ALA A 315 8.79 8.26 13.33
C ALA A 315 10.19 8.87 13.23
N TYR A 316 10.61 9.28 12.03
CA TYR A 316 11.95 9.80 11.76
C TYR A 316 12.13 11.23 12.28
N GLY A 317 13.21 11.45 13.01
CA GLY A 317 13.49 12.68 13.75
C GLY A 317 13.46 12.51 15.28
N LEU A 318 12.78 11.48 15.80
CA LEU A 318 12.70 11.22 17.24
C LEU A 318 13.83 10.33 17.78
N ASP A 319 14.16 10.52 19.06
CA ASP A 319 15.01 9.62 19.84
C ASP A 319 14.27 8.36 20.35
N TYR A 320 14.72 7.18 19.94
CA TYR A 320 14.15 5.89 20.39
C TYR A 320 14.91 5.23 21.54
N SER A 321 15.91 5.90 22.11
CA SER A 321 16.62 5.40 23.30
C SER A 321 15.64 5.08 24.44
N LYS A 322 15.99 4.09 25.28
CA LYS A 322 15.15 3.71 26.44
C LYS A 322 15.12 4.79 27.53
N LYS A 323 16.05 5.76 27.51
CA LYS A 323 16.14 6.84 28.50
C LYS A 323 15.00 7.85 28.29
N HIS A 324 14.44 8.39 29.37
CA HIS A 324 13.46 9.49 29.34
C HIS A 324 12.23 9.26 28.43
N ARG A 325 11.74 8.02 28.31
CA ARG A 325 10.47 7.76 27.61
C ARG A 325 9.32 8.35 28.43
N PRO A 326 8.44 9.18 27.84
CA PRO A 326 7.28 9.69 28.57
C PRO A 326 6.35 8.53 28.95
N GLU A 327 5.84 8.59 30.17
CA GLU A 327 4.84 7.64 30.66
C GLU A 327 3.50 7.92 29.97
N TYR A 328 2.91 6.90 29.34
CA TYR A 328 1.58 6.96 28.75
C TYR A 328 0.54 6.53 29.80
N SER A 329 0.21 7.45 30.70
CA SER A 329 -0.78 7.25 31.76
C SER A 329 -1.64 8.49 31.96
N LEU A 330 -2.84 8.31 32.52
CA LEU A 330 -3.77 9.41 32.79
C LEU A 330 -3.09 10.56 33.56
N LYS A 331 -2.31 10.23 34.60
CA LYS A 331 -1.57 11.20 35.41
C LYS A 331 -0.57 12.01 34.59
N SER A 332 0.20 11.35 33.73
CA SER A 332 1.18 12.01 32.85
C SER A 332 0.49 12.92 31.83
N LEU A 333 -0.62 12.48 31.23
CA LEU A 333 -1.37 13.29 30.28
C LEU A 333 -2.05 14.50 30.94
N GLN A 334 -2.57 14.35 32.16
CA GLN A 334 -3.10 15.47 32.95
C GLN A 334 -2.02 16.49 33.34
N ALA A 335 -0.78 16.04 33.58
CA ALA A 335 0.35 16.93 33.87
C ALA A 335 0.75 17.79 32.65
N LEU A 336 0.40 17.37 31.43
CA LEU A 336 0.59 18.16 30.21
C LEU A 336 -0.53 19.17 29.96
N SER A 337 -1.70 18.96 30.57
CA SER A 337 -2.89 19.80 30.42
C SER A 337 -3.25 20.55 31.72
N THR A 338 -2.23 21.00 32.46
CA THR A 338 -2.42 21.85 33.64
C THR A 338 -3.00 23.21 33.24
N PRO A 339 -3.83 23.85 34.08
CA PRO A 339 -4.40 25.16 33.77
C PRO A 339 -3.34 26.20 33.39
N ALA A 340 -2.23 26.27 34.12
CA ALA A 340 -1.13 27.19 33.83
C ALA A 340 -0.50 26.96 32.44
N LYS A 341 -0.28 25.69 32.06
CA LYS A 341 0.27 25.35 30.73
C LYS A 341 -0.71 25.67 29.61
N ILE A 342 -2.00 25.37 29.82
CA ILE A 342 -3.08 25.70 28.88
C ILE A 342 -3.16 27.20 28.65
N GLU A 343 -3.15 28.01 29.72
CA GLU A 343 -3.22 29.47 29.59
C GLU A 343 -1.97 30.05 28.92
N ALA A 344 -0.77 29.51 29.20
CA ALA A 344 0.45 29.92 28.50
C ALA A 344 0.38 29.62 26.99
N ASP A 345 -0.13 28.45 26.61
CA ASP A 345 -0.26 28.06 25.20
C ASP A 345 -1.38 28.82 24.49
N LYS A 346 -2.49 29.13 25.18
CA LYS A 346 -3.53 30.04 24.69
C LYS A 346 -2.95 31.43 24.46
N ALA A 347 -2.16 31.97 25.39
CA ALA A 347 -1.53 33.28 25.23
C ALA A 347 -0.59 33.32 24.02
N ASN A 348 0.19 32.24 23.80
CA ASN A 348 0.97 32.09 22.57
C ASN A 348 0.08 32.08 21.33
N MET A 349 -1.05 31.36 21.34
CA MET A 349 -1.95 31.32 20.19
C MET A 349 -2.66 32.65 19.94
N ILE A 350 -3.05 33.39 20.99
CA ILE A 350 -3.57 34.76 20.86
C ILE A 350 -2.52 35.68 20.23
N TYR A 351 -1.25 35.55 20.59
CA TYR A 351 -0.18 36.29 19.92
C TYR A 351 -0.15 36.01 18.41
N ILE A 352 -0.29 34.75 18.00
CA ILE A 352 -0.34 34.36 16.58
C ILE A 352 -1.58 34.93 15.89
N LEU A 353 -2.75 34.83 16.52
CA LEU A 353 -4.01 35.37 16.01
C LEU A 353 -3.98 36.90 15.84
N ASN A 354 -3.31 37.60 16.76
CA ASN A 354 -3.09 39.05 16.64
C ASN A 354 -2.17 39.39 15.47
N HIS A 355 -1.08 38.64 15.26
CA HIS A 355 -0.24 38.78 14.06
C HIS A 355 -1.02 38.48 12.78
N TRP A 356 -1.84 37.44 12.78
CA TRP A 356 -2.70 37.12 11.64
C TRP A 356 -3.65 38.27 11.31
N LYS A 357 -4.28 38.88 12.32
CA LYS A 357 -5.17 40.05 12.17
C LYS A 357 -4.41 41.25 11.61
N GLN A 358 -3.21 41.54 12.12
CA GLN A 358 -2.35 42.63 11.64
C GLN A 358 -1.96 42.48 10.17
N ASN A 359 -1.86 41.24 9.69
CA ASN A 359 -1.57 40.96 8.29
C ASN A 359 -2.79 41.19 7.37
N GLN A 360 -3.99 41.47 7.89
CA GLN A 360 -5.20 41.70 7.09
C GLN A 360 -5.40 43.18 6.76
N HIS A 361 -6.23 43.46 5.75
CA HIS A 361 -6.61 44.83 5.33
C HIS A 361 -7.92 45.32 5.94
N GLU A 362 -8.66 44.43 6.60
CA GLU A 362 -9.97 44.69 7.22
C GLU A 362 -9.78 44.80 8.74
N GLU A 363 -10.50 45.69 9.42
CA GLU A 363 -10.47 45.80 10.90
C GLU A 363 -10.99 44.51 11.57
N LYS A 364 -12.05 43.94 10.98
CA LYS A 364 -12.66 42.66 11.37
C LYS A 364 -12.63 41.69 10.19
N PRO A 365 -11.47 41.09 9.87
CA PRO A 365 -11.33 40.21 8.72
C PRO A 365 -12.21 38.96 8.86
N LEU A 366 -12.61 38.38 7.74
CA LEU A 366 -13.19 37.04 7.72
C LEU A 366 -12.07 36.01 7.95
N MET A 367 -12.22 35.17 8.98
CA MET A 367 -11.28 34.08 9.28
C MET A 367 -11.63 32.84 8.45
N VAL A 368 -10.66 32.24 7.77
CA VAL A 368 -10.84 31.00 7.00
C VAL A 368 -10.14 29.82 7.67
N LEU A 369 -10.85 28.71 7.84
CA LEU A 369 -10.30 27.42 8.29
C LEU A 369 -10.52 26.37 7.20
N PHE A 370 -9.51 25.53 6.96
CA PHE A 370 -9.63 24.41 6.04
C PHE A 370 -9.66 23.06 6.76
N ASN A 371 -10.58 22.21 6.28
CA ASN A 371 -10.74 20.82 6.68
C ASN A 371 -10.58 19.92 5.46
N PHE A 372 -9.56 19.07 5.48
CA PHE A 372 -9.26 18.16 4.37
C PHE A 372 -9.56 16.73 4.74
N SER A 373 -10.42 16.07 3.97
CA SER A 373 -10.76 14.70 4.28
C SER A 373 -9.65 13.72 3.89
N GLY A 374 -9.64 12.57 4.55
CA GLY A 374 -8.85 11.43 4.10
C GLY A 374 -9.31 10.90 2.74
N GLY A 375 -8.52 9.99 2.17
CA GLY A 375 -8.88 9.23 0.98
C GLY A 375 -7.76 9.03 -0.05
N GLY A 376 -6.53 8.84 0.40
CA GLY A 376 -5.39 8.56 -0.49
C GLY A 376 -5.15 9.66 -1.54
N VAL A 377 -4.57 9.28 -2.67
CA VAL A 377 -4.18 10.20 -3.74
C VAL A 377 -5.41 10.86 -4.40
N ARG A 378 -6.58 10.21 -4.40
CA ARG A 378 -7.86 10.83 -4.80
C ARG A 378 -8.13 12.11 -4.01
N SER A 379 -8.03 12.03 -2.69
CA SER A 379 -8.23 13.18 -1.82
C SER A 379 -7.17 14.25 -2.03
N ALA A 380 -5.91 13.83 -2.21
CA ALA A 380 -4.80 14.75 -2.43
C ALA A 380 -4.99 15.56 -3.73
N ALA A 381 -5.31 14.88 -4.84
CA ALA A 381 -5.57 15.52 -6.12
C ALA A 381 -6.77 16.46 -6.05
N PHE A 382 -7.90 16.02 -5.48
CA PHE A 382 -9.09 16.87 -5.36
C PHE A 382 -8.83 18.10 -4.46
N SER A 383 -8.10 17.91 -3.36
CA SER A 383 -7.75 19.00 -2.43
C SER A 383 -6.83 20.02 -3.07
N MET A 384 -5.84 19.58 -3.85
CA MET A 384 -4.98 20.48 -4.62
C MET A 384 -5.79 21.29 -5.63
N SER A 385 -6.69 20.64 -6.39
CA SER A 385 -7.55 21.34 -7.36
C SER A 385 -8.43 22.39 -6.70
N VAL A 386 -9.05 22.08 -5.56
CA VAL A 386 -9.87 23.04 -4.80
C VAL A 386 -9.03 24.20 -4.29
N LEU A 387 -7.83 23.94 -3.74
CA LEU A 387 -6.93 25.00 -3.28
C LEU A 387 -6.50 25.93 -4.41
N GLN A 388 -6.14 25.37 -5.57
CA GLN A 388 -5.80 26.17 -6.76
C GLN A 388 -6.97 27.00 -7.27
N GLU A 389 -8.17 26.43 -7.31
CA GLU A 389 -9.37 27.16 -7.75
C GLU A 389 -9.70 28.30 -6.79
N LEU A 390 -9.67 28.05 -5.47
CA LEU A 390 -9.90 29.05 -4.44
C LEU A 390 -8.83 30.16 -4.48
N ASP A 391 -7.57 29.81 -4.71
CA ASP A 391 -6.50 30.78 -4.89
C ASP A 391 -6.73 31.63 -6.15
N SER A 392 -7.20 31.02 -7.25
CA SER A 392 -7.53 31.72 -8.48
C SER A 392 -8.66 32.73 -8.30
N ILE A 393 -9.82 32.32 -7.75
CA ILE A 393 -10.98 33.22 -7.57
C ILE A 393 -10.74 34.32 -6.52
N THR A 394 -9.77 34.13 -5.63
CA THR A 394 -9.38 35.14 -4.62
C THR A 394 -8.19 36.00 -5.04
N GLY A 395 -7.65 35.81 -6.25
CA GLY A 395 -6.47 36.53 -6.72
C GLY A 395 -5.23 36.31 -5.84
N GLY A 396 -5.05 35.09 -5.31
CA GLY A 396 -3.96 34.73 -4.39
C GLY A 396 -4.23 35.05 -2.92
N GLY A 397 -5.44 35.52 -2.57
CA GLY A 397 -5.78 36.00 -1.23
C GLY A 397 -6.14 34.91 -0.23
N ILE A 398 -6.49 33.70 -0.66
CA ILE A 398 -7.09 32.67 0.21
C ILE A 398 -6.17 32.25 1.35
N MET A 399 -4.87 32.03 1.08
CA MET A 399 -3.91 31.59 2.09
C MET A 399 -3.67 32.66 3.15
N LYS A 400 -3.75 33.94 2.77
CA LYS A 400 -3.60 35.07 3.69
C LYS A 400 -4.75 35.17 4.69
N LYS A 401 -5.97 34.83 4.28
CA LYS A 401 -7.16 34.77 5.16
C LYS A 401 -7.25 33.47 5.97
N THR A 402 -6.42 32.48 5.66
CA THR A 402 -6.46 31.17 6.31
C THR A 402 -5.66 31.18 7.62
N THR A 403 -6.28 30.77 8.71
CA THR A 403 -5.63 30.65 10.02
C THR A 403 -5.17 29.24 10.33
N LEU A 404 -5.96 28.23 9.98
CA LEU A 404 -5.70 26.83 10.30
C LEU A 404 -6.04 25.90 9.13
N MET A 405 -5.14 24.96 8.87
CA MET A 405 -5.34 23.81 7.99
C MET A 405 -5.20 22.52 8.81
N THR A 406 -6.23 21.68 8.80
CA THR A 406 -6.27 20.39 9.52
C THR A 406 -7.09 19.37 8.75
N GLY A 407 -6.92 18.09 9.06
CA GLY A 407 -7.53 17.01 8.29
C GLY A 407 -6.87 15.65 8.47
N ALA A 408 -7.16 14.76 7.51
CA ALA A 408 -6.65 13.41 7.50
C ALA A 408 -6.05 13.00 6.15
N SER A 409 -5.08 12.09 6.21
CA SER A 409 -4.51 11.32 5.12
C SER A 409 -4.16 12.15 3.87
N GLY A 410 -4.53 11.67 2.69
CA GLY A 410 -4.24 12.30 1.40
C GLY A 410 -4.55 13.80 1.28
N GLY A 411 -5.64 14.26 1.91
CA GLY A 411 -6.00 15.68 1.89
C GLY A 411 -4.93 16.56 2.54
N MET A 412 -4.33 16.08 3.64
CA MET A 412 -3.24 16.78 4.33
C MET A 412 -1.92 16.75 3.55
N LEU A 413 -1.69 15.75 2.70
CA LEU A 413 -0.53 15.74 1.79
C LEU A 413 -0.59 16.94 0.84
N ALA A 414 -1.76 17.18 0.24
CA ALA A 414 -1.97 18.33 -0.65
C ALA A 414 -1.95 19.66 0.10
N ALA A 415 -2.58 19.72 1.28
CA ALA A 415 -2.59 20.92 2.12
C ALA A 415 -1.17 21.36 2.51
N ALA A 416 -0.34 20.44 3.00
CA ALA A 416 1.05 20.73 3.35
C ALA A 416 1.89 21.11 2.13
N TYR A 417 1.67 20.46 0.97
CA TYR A 417 2.37 20.79 -0.25
C TYR A 417 2.03 22.20 -0.76
N PHE A 418 0.75 22.53 -0.89
CA PHE A 418 0.30 23.86 -1.31
C PHE A 418 0.79 24.95 -0.35
N ARG A 419 0.72 24.68 0.96
CA ARG A 419 1.24 25.58 2.01
C ARG A 419 2.74 25.83 1.91
N GLU A 420 3.55 24.81 1.63
CA GLU A 420 5.00 24.98 1.42
C GLU A 420 5.30 25.76 0.14
N LEU A 421 4.57 25.50 -0.94
CA LEU A 421 4.70 26.25 -2.19
C LEU A 421 4.38 27.73 -1.98
N TYR A 422 3.33 28.04 -1.22
CA TYR A 422 2.99 29.42 -0.82
C TYR A 422 4.11 30.06 0.01
N ARG A 423 4.66 29.34 1.00
CA ARG A 423 5.80 29.80 1.80
C ARG A 423 7.04 30.10 0.94
N LEU A 424 7.33 29.26 -0.05
CA LEU A 424 8.44 29.48 -0.99
C LEU A 424 8.20 30.71 -1.86
N GLN A 425 6.96 30.90 -2.34
CA GLN A 425 6.56 32.09 -3.11
C GLN A 425 6.76 33.37 -2.29
N LEU A 426 6.33 33.39 -1.02
CA LEU A 426 6.55 34.53 -0.10
C LEU A 426 8.03 34.83 0.13
N ASN A 427 8.91 33.83 0.02
CA ASN A 427 10.36 33.97 0.19
C ASN A 427 11.09 34.21 -1.15
N GLY A 428 10.37 34.64 -2.20
CA GLY A 428 10.95 35.07 -3.47
C GLY A 428 11.24 33.96 -4.48
N ALA A 429 10.84 32.71 -4.22
CA ALA A 429 10.93 31.66 -5.21
C ALA A 429 9.92 31.92 -6.36
N ARG A 430 10.32 31.63 -7.61
CA ARG A 430 9.46 31.74 -8.78
C ARG A 430 8.45 30.58 -8.83
N ILE A 431 7.41 30.70 -8.00
CA ILE A 431 6.34 29.72 -7.84
C ILE A 431 5.03 30.33 -8.32
N ASP A 432 4.40 29.68 -9.29
CA ASP A 432 3.02 29.93 -9.69
C ASP A 432 2.12 28.85 -9.08
N LEU A 433 1.38 29.18 -8.03
CA LEU A 433 0.53 28.23 -7.30
C LEU A 433 -0.55 27.58 -8.18
N LEU A 434 -0.96 28.22 -9.27
CA LEU A 434 -1.98 27.73 -10.18
C LEU A 434 -1.42 26.74 -11.21
N ASN A 435 -0.11 26.48 -11.18
CA ASN A 435 0.52 25.58 -12.13
C ASN A 435 0.03 24.13 -11.95
N LYS A 436 -0.54 23.56 -13.02
CA LYS A 436 -1.06 22.18 -13.06
C LYS A 436 -0.02 21.12 -12.68
N LYS A 437 1.28 21.42 -12.82
CA LYS A 437 2.35 20.51 -12.40
C LYS A 437 2.23 20.08 -10.93
N TYR A 438 1.70 20.91 -10.05
CA TYR A 438 1.56 20.58 -8.62
C TYR A 438 0.45 19.56 -8.37
N LEU A 439 -0.63 19.64 -9.15
CA LEU A 439 -1.67 18.61 -9.18
C LEU A 439 -1.14 17.29 -9.77
N ASP A 440 -0.35 17.36 -10.85
CA ASP A 440 0.28 16.17 -11.43
C ASP A 440 1.28 15.54 -10.44
N ASN A 441 2.08 16.35 -9.77
CA ASN A 441 3.05 15.93 -8.76
C ASN A 441 2.40 15.20 -7.59
N ILE A 442 1.37 15.78 -6.98
CA ILE A 442 0.69 15.18 -5.82
C ILE A 442 -0.18 13.96 -6.21
N SER A 443 -0.50 13.80 -7.49
CA SER A 443 -1.26 12.67 -8.03
C SER A 443 -0.40 11.52 -8.58
N LYS A 444 0.93 11.62 -8.48
CA LYS A 444 1.86 10.53 -8.84
C LYS A 444 1.71 9.34 -7.89
N ASP A 445 2.03 8.16 -8.42
CA ASP A 445 1.94 6.92 -7.67
C ASP A 445 2.84 6.93 -6.41
N LEU A 446 2.26 6.46 -5.32
CA LEU A 446 2.94 6.17 -4.06
C LEU A 446 2.79 4.68 -3.70
N LEU A 447 1.89 3.94 -4.37
CA LEU A 447 1.52 2.57 -4.02
C LEU A 447 2.56 1.55 -4.51
N ASN A 448 3.08 1.73 -5.73
CA ASN A 448 4.02 0.80 -6.37
C ASN A 448 5.34 0.71 -5.58
N PRO A 449 5.99 1.82 -5.14
CA PRO A 449 7.16 1.77 -4.26
C PRO A 449 6.87 1.12 -2.90
N VAL A 450 5.69 1.37 -2.32
CA VAL A 450 5.30 0.80 -1.01
C VAL A 450 5.19 -0.72 -1.11
N PHE A 451 4.49 -1.26 -2.11
CA PHE A 451 4.36 -2.70 -2.28
C PHE A 451 5.67 -3.37 -2.72
N SER A 452 6.44 -2.71 -3.59
CA SER A 452 7.79 -3.18 -3.95
C SER A 452 8.67 -3.30 -2.71
N SER A 453 8.69 -2.26 -1.85
CA SER A 453 9.44 -2.25 -0.59
C SER A 453 8.93 -3.27 0.44
N LEU A 454 7.61 -3.46 0.56
CA LEU A 454 7.03 -4.49 1.44
C LEU A 454 7.63 -5.86 1.15
N ILE A 455 7.69 -6.23 -0.13
CA ILE A 455 8.20 -7.53 -0.52
C ILE A 455 9.72 -7.62 -0.36
N THR A 456 10.45 -6.62 -0.81
CA THR A 456 11.91 -6.69 -0.95
C THR A 456 12.67 -6.28 0.31
N ARG A 457 12.16 -5.32 1.10
CA ARG A 457 12.80 -4.82 2.33
C ARG A 457 12.16 -5.42 3.57
N ASP A 458 10.84 -5.27 3.72
CA ASP A 458 10.19 -5.66 4.97
C ASP A 458 10.23 -7.19 5.18
N LEU A 459 10.01 -7.98 4.12
CA LEU A 459 9.96 -9.45 4.22
C LEU A 459 11.32 -10.15 4.00
N ILE A 460 12.21 -9.58 3.18
CA ILE A 460 13.41 -10.30 2.69
C ILE A 460 14.71 -9.74 3.27
N SER A 461 14.85 -8.43 3.43
CA SER A 461 16.11 -7.81 3.91
C SER A 461 15.87 -6.57 4.78
N PRO A 462 15.35 -6.71 6.01
CA PRO A 462 14.98 -5.59 6.88
C PRO A 462 16.19 -4.90 7.54
N SER A 463 17.41 -5.07 7.02
CA SER A 463 18.65 -4.67 7.72
C SER A 463 19.18 -3.29 7.30
N GLN A 464 18.71 -2.74 6.19
CA GLN A 464 19.23 -1.47 5.67
C GLN A 464 18.84 -0.30 6.56
N LYS A 465 19.79 0.60 6.81
CA LYS A 465 19.58 1.78 7.65
C LYS A 465 19.83 3.07 6.89
N PHE A 466 19.15 4.13 7.29
CA PHE A 466 19.42 5.51 6.86
C PHE A 466 19.48 6.43 8.08
N SER A 467 20.02 7.63 7.88
CA SER A 467 20.14 8.63 8.95
C SER A 467 19.28 9.84 8.63
N TYR A 468 18.64 10.42 9.65
CA TYR A 468 17.94 11.69 9.57
C TYR A 468 18.19 12.46 10.87
N GLY A 469 18.68 13.71 10.76
CA GLY A 469 19.24 14.43 11.89
C GLY A 469 20.37 13.63 12.56
N HIS A 470 20.28 13.44 13.88
CA HIS A 470 21.26 12.70 14.68
C HIS A 470 20.94 11.21 14.85
N TYR A 471 19.84 10.73 14.28
CA TYR A 471 19.32 9.38 14.52
C TYR A 471 19.42 8.48 13.29
N ARG A 472 19.41 7.17 13.54
CA ARG A 472 19.50 6.13 12.52
C ARG A 472 18.29 5.21 12.56
N TYR A 473 17.66 5.00 11.42
CA TYR A 473 16.42 4.24 11.26
C TYR A 473 16.58 3.12 10.24
N VAL A 474 15.65 2.17 10.23
CA VAL A 474 15.60 1.08 9.24
C VAL A 474 14.80 1.55 8.03
N LYS A 475 15.23 1.16 6.83
CA LYS A 475 14.49 1.40 5.59
C LYS A 475 13.41 0.33 5.44
N ASP A 476 12.16 0.75 5.51
CA ASP A 476 10.97 -0.09 5.31
C ASP A 476 10.03 0.53 4.25
N ARG A 477 8.85 -0.07 4.06
CA ARG A 477 7.85 0.50 3.14
C ARG A 477 7.35 1.90 3.54
N GLY A 478 7.44 2.28 4.82
CA GLY A 478 7.15 3.63 5.30
C GLY A 478 8.21 4.64 4.84
N TYR A 479 9.50 4.25 4.86
CA TYR A 479 10.57 5.03 4.22
C TYR A 479 10.34 5.18 2.71
N ALA A 480 9.97 4.11 2.01
CA ALA A 480 9.70 4.16 0.57
C ALA A 480 8.55 5.14 0.24
N PHE A 481 7.50 5.19 1.06
CA PHE A 481 6.43 6.17 0.95
C PHE A 481 6.94 7.61 1.09
N GLU A 482 7.70 7.90 2.16
CA GLU A 482 8.20 9.25 2.41
C GLU A 482 9.13 9.74 1.31
N GLU A 483 10.08 8.91 0.86
CA GLU A 483 11.01 9.28 -0.19
C GLU A 483 10.32 9.46 -1.54
N LYS A 484 9.32 8.63 -1.86
CA LYS A 484 8.54 8.81 -3.09
C LYS A 484 7.71 10.10 -3.02
N LEU A 485 7.08 10.42 -1.87
CA LEU A 485 6.35 11.67 -1.69
C LEU A 485 7.28 12.88 -1.79
N ASN A 486 8.46 12.81 -1.17
CA ASN A 486 9.49 13.83 -1.23
C ASN A 486 9.90 14.10 -2.69
N TYR A 487 10.19 13.03 -3.44
CA TYR A 487 10.53 13.13 -4.84
C TYR A 487 9.38 13.67 -5.69
N ASN A 488 8.16 13.18 -5.49
CA ASN A 488 6.98 13.62 -6.24
C ASN A 488 6.71 15.11 -6.04
N THR A 489 7.08 15.67 -4.89
CA THR A 489 6.89 17.09 -4.53
C THR A 489 8.12 17.95 -4.80
N ASP A 490 9.07 17.48 -5.61
CA ASP A 490 10.32 18.20 -5.95
C ASP A 490 11.15 18.58 -4.71
N PHE A 491 11.13 17.73 -3.68
CA PHE A 491 11.91 17.84 -2.45
C PHE A 491 11.59 19.05 -1.55
N VAL A 492 10.45 19.73 -1.76
CA VAL A 492 10.12 20.93 -0.98
C VAL A 492 9.69 20.61 0.45
N LEU A 493 9.17 19.40 0.71
CA LEU A 493 8.60 19.00 2.01
C LEU A 493 9.62 18.41 3.00
N ASP A 494 10.88 18.21 2.60
CA ASP A 494 11.89 17.62 3.47
C ASP A 494 12.45 18.63 4.49
N LYS A 495 11.64 18.93 5.50
CA LYS A 495 11.93 19.87 6.58
C LYS A 495 11.58 19.27 7.94
N PRO A 496 12.32 19.59 9.00
CA PRO A 496 11.90 19.25 10.36
C PRO A 496 10.68 20.11 10.76
N LEU A 497 9.83 19.61 11.64
CA LEU A 497 8.61 20.29 12.10
C LEU A 497 8.91 21.69 12.65
N GLY A 498 9.99 21.82 13.41
CA GLY A 498 10.41 23.10 14.00
C GLY A 498 10.86 24.16 13.01
N PHE A 499 11.13 23.80 11.75
CA PHE A 499 11.44 24.76 10.69
C PHE A 499 10.30 25.78 10.48
N TYR A 500 9.04 25.35 10.66
CA TYR A 500 7.85 26.16 10.43
C TYR A 500 7.48 27.07 11.60
N ALA A 501 8.07 26.86 12.79
CA ALA A 501 7.63 27.49 14.02
C ALA A 501 7.68 29.02 13.96
N LYS A 502 8.68 29.60 13.31
CA LYS A 502 8.79 31.07 13.17
C LYS A 502 7.75 31.64 12.20
N ASP A 503 7.59 31.02 11.03
CA ASP A 503 6.68 31.50 10.00
C ASP A 503 5.21 31.36 10.44
N GLU A 504 4.86 30.27 11.16
CA GLU A 504 3.56 30.11 11.81
C GLU A 504 3.36 31.14 12.94
N ARG A 505 4.37 31.34 13.79
CA ARG A 505 4.26 32.28 14.92
C ARG A 505 4.07 33.73 14.48
N GLN A 506 4.60 34.09 13.31
CA GLN A 506 4.44 35.41 12.68
C GLN A 506 3.21 35.49 11.77
N ALA A 507 2.39 34.43 11.72
CA ALA A 507 1.22 34.32 10.84
C ALA A 507 1.52 34.65 9.37
N LYS A 508 2.73 34.28 8.89
CA LYS A 508 3.10 34.39 7.48
C LYS A 508 2.49 33.28 6.64
N ILE A 509 2.33 32.12 7.26
CA ILE A 509 1.68 30.95 6.69
C ILE A 509 0.64 30.42 7.68
N PRO A 510 -0.42 29.74 7.21
CA PRO A 510 -1.41 29.17 8.11
C PRO A 510 -0.81 28.16 9.09
N LEU A 511 -1.47 28.00 10.24
CA LEU A 511 -1.16 26.91 11.17
C LEU A 511 -1.46 25.57 10.51
N LEU A 512 -0.59 24.59 10.76
CA LEU A 512 -0.82 23.21 10.38
C LEU A 512 -0.97 22.37 11.66
N ILE A 513 -2.11 21.70 11.80
CA ILE A 513 -2.32 20.68 12.84
C ILE A 513 -2.55 19.36 12.13
N LEU A 514 -1.62 18.42 12.33
CA LEU A 514 -1.72 17.07 11.82
C LEU A 514 -2.16 16.15 12.95
N ASN A 515 -3.21 15.37 12.73
CA ASN A 515 -3.65 14.37 13.69
C ASN A 515 -3.13 12.98 13.31
N SER A 516 -3.09 12.09 14.27
CA SER A 516 -3.03 10.64 14.05
C SER A 516 -3.81 9.95 15.16
N THR A 517 -4.27 8.72 14.92
CA THR A 517 -5.11 7.99 15.87
C THR A 517 -4.24 7.01 16.65
N ILE A 518 -4.23 7.12 17.98
CA ILE A 518 -3.56 6.14 18.84
C ILE A 518 -4.37 4.85 18.83
N THR A 519 -3.76 3.76 18.38
CA THR A 519 -4.43 2.47 18.15
C THR A 519 -4.99 1.84 19.42
N ARG A 520 -4.38 2.12 20.57
CA ARG A 520 -4.74 1.53 21.86
C ARG A 520 -6.09 2.03 22.40
N ASP A 521 -6.38 3.32 22.24
CA ASP A 521 -7.51 3.98 22.91
C ASP A 521 -8.23 5.05 22.05
N PHE A 522 -7.88 5.15 20.77
CA PHE A 522 -8.45 6.09 19.80
C PHE A 522 -8.28 7.59 20.13
N LYS A 523 -7.39 7.95 21.07
CA LYS A 523 -7.05 9.35 21.32
C LYS A 523 -6.34 9.98 20.11
N LYS A 524 -6.50 11.29 19.95
CA LYS A 524 -5.81 12.06 18.90
C LYS A 524 -4.39 12.41 19.34
N MET A 525 -3.40 11.95 18.59
CA MET A 525 -2.03 12.48 18.70
C MET A 525 -1.91 13.68 17.75
N MET A 526 -1.84 14.88 18.33
CA MET A 526 -1.87 16.16 17.60
C MET A 526 -0.46 16.72 17.44
N ILE A 527 -0.04 16.91 16.20
CA ILE A 527 1.30 17.37 15.82
C ILE A 527 1.19 18.79 15.24
N SER A 528 1.90 19.73 15.85
CA SER A 528 2.01 21.11 15.39
C SER A 528 3.39 21.68 15.72
N SER A 529 3.83 22.70 14.99
CA SER A 529 5.06 23.43 15.32
C SER A 529 4.85 24.45 16.45
N GLN A 530 3.60 24.74 16.80
CA GLN A 530 3.21 25.57 17.93
C GLN A 530 2.72 24.71 19.11
N PRO A 531 2.89 25.18 20.36
CA PRO A 531 2.32 24.51 21.51
C PRO A 531 0.78 24.62 21.51
N ILE A 532 0.10 23.50 21.76
CA ILE A 532 -1.35 23.37 21.59
C ILE A 532 -2.01 22.58 22.74
N SER A 533 -1.49 22.67 23.97
CA SER A 533 -2.08 21.94 25.12
C SER A 533 -3.56 22.26 25.37
N PHE A 534 -4.03 23.44 24.97
CA PHE A 534 -5.45 23.82 25.00
C PHE A 534 -6.36 22.96 24.09
N MET A 535 -5.78 22.21 23.16
CA MET A 535 -6.49 21.26 22.30
C MET A 535 -6.63 19.86 22.93
N MET A 536 -5.89 19.56 24.00
CA MET A 536 -5.84 18.21 24.60
C MET A 536 -7.15 17.80 25.28
N GLN A 537 -7.93 18.77 25.76
CA GLN A 537 -9.19 18.55 26.47
C GLN A 537 -10.14 19.71 26.24
N SER A 538 -11.44 19.47 26.42
CA SER A 538 -12.43 20.54 26.41
C SER A 538 -12.13 21.58 27.52
N PRO A 539 -12.30 22.89 27.27
CA PRO A 539 -12.25 23.90 28.32
C PRO A 539 -13.39 23.74 29.33
N LEU A 540 -14.51 23.13 28.92
CA LEU A 540 -15.64 22.81 29.78
C LEU A 540 -15.44 21.43 30.39
N ARG A 541 -15.37 21.39 31.73
CA ARG A 541 -15.24 20.17 32.53
C ARG A 541 -16.59 19.85 33.17
N ASP A 542 -17.17 18.71 32.81
CA ASP A 542 -18.27 18.13 33.59
C ASP A 542 -17.72 17.46 34.87
N SER A 543 -18.58 17.23 35.85
CA SER A 543 -18.34 16.49 37.09
C SER A 543 -17.67 15.12 36.84
N ALA A 544 -17.98 14.45 35.71
CA ALA A 544 -17.37 13.18 35.32
C ALA A 544 -16.01 13.30 34.59
N SER A 545 -15.63 14.51 34.14
CA SER A 545 -14.41 14.74 33.34
C SER A 545 -13.10 14.48 34.09
N LEU A 546 -13.15 14.43 35.43
CA LEU A 546 -12.02 14.07 36.29
C LEU A 546 -11.57 12.62 36.08
N VAL A 547 -12.47 11.74 35.62
CA VAL A 547 -12.23 10.30 35.44
C VAL A 547 -11.65 9.97 34.07
N THR A 548 -12.01 10.73 33.02
CA THR A 548 -11.70 10.37 31.62
C THR A 548 -10.41 10.98 31.08
N GLY A 549 -9.95 12.12 31.64
CA GLY A 549 -8.73 12.80 31.23
C GLY A 549 -8.77 13.39 29.81
N PRO A 550 -7.63 13.84 29.27
CA PRO A 550 -7.57 14.40 27.93
C PRO A 550 -7.82 13.31 26.86
N ASP A 551 -8.56 13.68 25.81
CA ASP A 551 -8.87 12.83 24.65
C ASP A 551 -7.97 13.10 23.44
N ALA A 552 -7.10 14.10 23.56
CA ALA A 552 -6.05 14.42 22.62
C ALA A 552 -4.72 14.72 23.33
N ILE A 553 -3.62 14.60 22.60
CA ILE A 553 -2.26 14.73 23.13
C ILE A 553 -1.48 15.71 22.26
N ASP A 554 -0.92 16.75 22.87
CA ASP A 554 0.09 17.60 22.24
C ASP A 554 1.39 16.79 22.10
N PHE A 555 1.70 16.39 20.86
CA PHE A 555 2.86 15.58 20.53
C PHE A 555 4.17 16.22 21.00
N ALA A 556 4.33 17.52 20.76
CA ALA A 556 5.56 18.23 21.09
C ALA A 556 5.76 18.31 22.60
N ALA A 557 4.67 18.55 23.35
CA ALA A 557 4.72 18.55 24.81
C ALA A 557 4.99 17.14 25.38
N PHE A 558 4.32 16.11 24.88
CA PHE A 558 4.45 14.73 25.37
C PHE A 558 5.84 14.15 25.09
N PHE A 559 6.40 14.42 23.91
CA PHE A 559 7.72 13.94 23.49
C PHE A 559 8.85 14.96 23.70
N LYS A 560 8.69 15.96 24.58
CA LYS A 560 9.69 17.05 24.79
C LYS A 560 11.14 16.60 24.99
N HIS A 561 11.37 15.42 25.57
CA HIS A 561 12.71 14.85 25.80
C HIS A 561 13.18 13.90 24.69
N LYS A 562 12.42 13.79 23.60
CA LYS A 562 12.63 12.89 22.46
C LYS A 562 12.83 13.63 21.13
N ASP A 563 13.17 14.91 21.21
CA ASP A 563 13.44 15.81 20.07
C ASP A 563 12.26 15.95 19.08
N PRO A 564 11.07 16.36 19.57
CA PRO A 564 9.85 16.32 18.78
C PRO A 564 9.85 17.33 17.63
N MET A 565 10.60 18.43 17.75
CA MET A 565 10.69 19.46 16.72
C MET A 565 11.61 19.06 15.57
N ASN A 566 12.44 18.04 15.75
CA ASN A 566 13.22 17.43 14.68
C ASN A 566 12.43 16.36 13.91
N LEU A 567 11.16 16.07 14.26
CA LEU A 567 10.30 15.20 13.47
C LEU A 567 10.22 15.69 12.02
N ARG A 568 10.52 14.84 11.05
CA ARG A 568 10.41 15.16 9.62
C ARG A 568 8.95 15.45 9.25
N LEU A 569 8.67 16.51 8.52
CA LEU A 569 7.29 16.82 8.07
C LEU A 569 6.69 15.66 7.26
N LEU A 570 7.47 15.02 6.39
CA LEU A 570 7.07 13.82 5.66
C LEU A 570 6.66 12.67 6.59
N THR A 571 7.35 12.50 7.71
CA THR A 571 6.95 11.52 8.74
C THR A 571 5.64 11.91 9.41
N ALA A 572 5.45 13.18 9.78
CA ALA A 572 4.19 13.64 10.36
C ALA A 572 3.01 13.43 9.40
N LEU A 573 3.21 13.71 8.11
CA LEU A 573 2.25 13.45 7.04
C LEU A 573 1.98 11.96 6.85
N ARG A 574 3.02 11.12 6.91
CA ARG A 574 2.85 9.66 6.86
C ARG A 574 2.08 9.14 8.06
N MET A 575 2.36 9.62 9.28
CA MET A 575 1.59 9.26 10.48
C MET A 575 0.11 9.62 10.32
N ASN A 576 -0.18 10.80 9.77
CA ASN A 576 -1.54 11.26 9.46
C ASN A 576 -2.22 10.41 8.36
N ALA A 577 -1.44 9.77 7.49
CA ALA A 577 -1.89 8.98 6.33
C ALA A 577 -1.63 7.46 6.45
N THR A 578 -1.32 6.94 7.64
CA THR A 578 -0.97 5.52 7.84
C THR A 578 -2.23 4.66 7.80
N TYR A 579 -2.76 4.48 6.58
CA TYR A 579 -3.95 3.68 6.35
C TYR A 579 -3.66 2.19 6.59
N PRO A 580 -4.49 1.49 7.40
CA PRO A 580 -4.28 0.08 7.71
C PRO A 580 -4.11 -0.79 6.45
N TYR A 581 -3.30 -1.86 6.56
CA TYR A 581 -2.94 -2.80 5.49
C TYR A 581 -1.98 -2.29 4.41
N VAL A 582 -1.95 -0.98 4.12
CA VAL A 582 -1.04 -0.42 3.10
C VAL A 582 0.27 0.06 3.72
N LEU A 583 0.18 0.86 4.79
CA LEU A 583 1.33 1.38 5.51
C LEU A 583 1.47 0.68 6.88
N PRO A 584 2.70 0.55 7.42
CA PRO A 584 2.90 -0.01 8.75
C PRO A 584 2.54 1.04 9.81
N ALA A 585 1.93 0.60 10.92
CA ALA A 585 1.66 1.47 12.05
C ALA A 585 2.97 2.08 12.57
N VAL A 586 2.90 3.33 13.05
CA VAL A 586 4.08 4.06 13.52
C VAL A 586 4.13 3.95 15.03
N TRP A 587 5.16 3.29 15.54
CA TRP A 587 5.35 3.24 16.99
C TRP A 587 6.05 4.49 17.48
N LEU A 588 5.64 4.98 18.65
CA LEU A 588 6.21 6.15 19.30
C LEU A 588 6.88 5.77 20.62
N PRO A 589 7.98 6.45 21.02
CA PRO A 589 8.85 6.01 22.10
C PRO A 589 8.32 6.36 23.51
N SER A 590 7.12 5.92 23.85
CA SER A 590 6.49 6.07 25.19
C SER A 590 6.61 4.79 26.05
N SER A 591 6.14 4.87 27.30
CA SER A 591 6.02 3.73 28.21
C SER A 591 4.61 3.62 28.82
N PRO A 592 3.78 2.63 28.46
CA PRO A 592 4.02 1.62 27.41
C PRO A 592 4.17 2.25 26.03
N ILE A 593 4.72 1.48 25.09
CA ILE A 593 4.80 1.88 23.68
C ILE A 593 3.38 2.06 23.14
N ILE A 594 3.19 3.12 22.35
CA ILE A 594 1.95 3.37 21.61
C ILE A 594 2.23 3.34 20.12
N ASP A 595 1.25 2.86 19.35
CA ASP A 595 1.26 2.92 17.88
C ASP A 595 0.20 3.89 17.39
N VAL A 596 0.52 4.65 16.34
CA VAL A 596 -0.43 5.54 15.67
C VAL A 596 -0.72 5.08 14.24
N MET A 597 -1.95 5.37 13.81
CA MET A 597 -2.48 5.11 12.47
C MET A 597 -3.18 6.36 11.90
N ASP A 598 -3.71 6.24 10.68
CA ASP A 598 -4.43 7.29 9.95
C ASP A 598 -5.40 8.09 10.84
N ALA A 599 -5.37 9.42 10.69
CA ALA A 599 -6.28 10.31 11.40
C ALA A 599 -7.76 10.03 11.06
N GLY A 600 -8.03 9.48 9.88
CA GLY A 600 -9.36 9.14 9.41
C GLY A 600 -10.06 8.03 10.18
N LEU A 601 -9.33 7.30 11.03
CA LEU A 601 -9.96 6.39 11.98
C LEU A 601 -10.76 7.13 13.07
N ARG A 602 -10.39 8.38 13.41
CA ARG A 602 -11.05 9.19 14.43
C ARG A 602 -11.75 10.44 13.88
N ASP A 603 -11.03 11.29 13.16
CA ASP A 603 -11.51 12.58 12.64
C ASP A 603 -11.12 12.72 11.16
N ASN A 604 -11.88 12.05 10.28
CA ASN A 604 -11.51 11.95 8.87
C ASN A 604 -11.58 13.25 8.09
N SER A 605 -12.27 14.29 8.58
CA SER A 605 -12.35 15.59 7.92
C SER A 605 -11.47 16.65 8.59
N GLY A 606 -11.00 16.41 9.82
CA GLY A 606 -10.35 17.44 10.66
C GLY A 606 -11.34 18.38 11.34
N ALA A 607 -12.65 18.12 11.23
CA ALA A 607 -13.69 19.00 11.71
C ALA A 607 -13.70 19.12 13.24
N GLU A 608 -13.54 18.02 13.98
CA GLU A 608 -13.49 18.05 15.45
C GLU A 608 -12.36 18.99 15.92
N THR A 609 -11.24 18.98 15.20
CA THR A 609 -10.07 19.82 15.49
C THR A 609 -10.37 21.30 15.25
N SER A 610 -11.00 21.65 14.12
CA SER A 610 -11.40 23.02 13.86
C SER A 610 -12.45 23.52 14.85
N TYR A 611 -13.46 22.70 15.16
CA TYR A 611 -14.50 23.09 16.10
C TYR A 611 -13.96 23.34 17.50
N ARG A 612 -13.04 22.48 17.98
CA ARG A 612 -12.37 22.67 19.27
C ARG A 612 -11.54 23.96 19.27
N PHE A 613 -10.79 24.25 18.20
CA PHE A 613 -10.02 25.48 18.07
C PHE A 613 -10.93 26.72 18.12
N LEU A 614 -12.02 26.72 17.35
CA LEU A 614 -12.99 27.81 17.33
C LEU A 614 -13.66 28.01 18.69
N ASN A 615 -14.01 26.93 19.39
CA ASN A 615 -14.61 27.03 20.72
C ASN A 615 -13.63 27.61 21.76
N VAL A 616 -12.36 27.23 21.72
CA VAL A 616 -11.32 27.74 22.65
C VAL A 616 -11.11 29.25 22.48
N PHE A 617 -11.13 29.76 21.24
CA PHE A 617 -10.87 31.17 20.94
C PHE A 617 -12.14 31.96 20.57
N LYS A 618 -13.32 31.47 20.94
CA LYS A 618 -14.61 32.04 20.54
C LYS A 618 -14.73 33.53 20.86
N ASP A 619 -14.24 33.96 22.02
CA ASP A 619 -14.36 35.34 22.49
C ASP A 619 -13.49 36.27 21.64
N TRP A 620 -12.22 35.90 21.46
CA TRP A 620 -11.30 36.62 20.56
C TRP A 620 -11.86 36.70 19.13
N ILE A 621 -12.39 35.60 18.59
CA ILE A 621 -12.96 35.54 17.23
C ILE A 621 -14.16 36.49 17.12
N ASN A 622 -15.08 36.47 18.09
CA ASN A 622 -16.28 37.31 18.08
C ASN A 622 -15.98 38.81 18.15
N GLU A 623 -14.92 39.18 18.88
CA GLU A 623 -14.46 40.56 19.00
C GLU A 623 -13.69 41.04 17.76
N ASN A 624 -12.86 40.16 17.19
CA ASN A 624 -11.83 40.55 16.21
C ASN A 624 -12.15 40.20 14.76
N THR A 625 -13.21 39.44 14.48
CA THR A 625 -13.56 38.99 13.12
C THR A 625 -15.01 39.29 12.78
N ARG A 626 -15.31 39.48 11.50
CA ARG A 626 -16.71 39.58 11.03
C ARG A 626 -17.41 38.24 10.96
N GLY A 627 -16.63 37.16 10.94
CA GLY A 627 -17.12 35.79 10.96
C GLY A 627 -16.02 34.79 10.60
N VAL A 628 -16.42 33.52 10.57
CA VAL A 628 -15.57 32.37 10.28
C VAL A 628 -16.18 31.59 9.12
N LEU A 629 -15.37 31.36 8.09
CA LEU A 629 -15.68 30.48 6.98
C LEU A 629 -14.88 29.17 7.13
N LEU A 630 -15.59 28.08 7.37
CA LEU A 630 -15.03 26.74 7.37
C LEU A 630 -15.20 26.10 5.99
N ILE A 631 -14.08 25.89 5.29
CA ILE A 631 -14.06 25.23 3.99
C ILE A 631 -13.69 23.76 4.19
N GLN A 632 -14.64 22.87 3.89
CA GLN A 632 -14.42 21.44 3.94
C GLN A 632 -14.17 20.90 2.53
N VAL A 633 -13.09 20.16 2.34
CA VAL A 633 -12.74 19.50 1.09
C VAL A 633 -12.80 18.00 1.30
N ARG A 634 -13.82 17.36 0.71
CA ARG A 634 -14.19 15.98 0.97
C ARG A 634 -13.98 15.12 -0.26
N SER A 635 -13.26 14.04 -0.12
CA SER A 635 -13.07 13.04 -1.18
C SER A 635 -14.26 12.09 -1.32
N ARG A 636 -15.31 12.23 -0.49
CA ARG A 636 -16.53 11.41 -0.51
C ARG A 636 -17.78 12.28 -0.51
N LYS A 637 -18.82 11.84 -1.20
CA LYS A 637 -20.17 12.41 -1.10
C LYS A 637 -20.74 12.11 0.28
N LYS A 638 -21.32 13.12 0.92
CA LYS A 638 -22.02 13.00 2.19
C LYS A 638 -23.44 12.44 1.98
N GLY A 639 -23.90 11.60 2.90
CA GLY A 639 -25.29 11.09 2.90
C GLY A 639 -25.64 10.18 1.72
N SER A 640 -24.72 9.33 1.25
CA SER A 640 -25.01 8.37 0.18
C SER A 640 -25.85 7.19 0.70
N TRP A 641 -27.17 7.35 0.74
CA TRP A 641 -28.14 6.29 1.01
C TRP A 641 -28.34 5.35 -0.19
N ASP A 642 -27.82 5.72 -1.36
CA ASP A 642 -28.08 5.07 -2.65
C ASP A 642 -27.36 3.72 -2.85
N LYS A 643 -26.46 3.32 -1.95
CA LYS A 643 -25.85 1.98 -1.97
C LYS A 643 -26.77 1.02 -1.22
N GLY A 644 -27.91 0.69 -1.84
CA GLY A 644 -28.79 -0.36 -1.34
C GLY A 644 -28.00 -1.65 -1.16
N TYR A 645 -28.14 -2.31 0.00
CA TYR A 645 -27.59 -3.63 0.21
C TYR A 645 -28.17 -4.55 -0.85
N LYS A 646 -27.36 -4.98 -1.82
CA LYS A 646 -27.76 -6.09 -2.68
C LYS A 646 -27.87 -7.30 -1.76
N THR A 647 -29.04 -7.92 -1.71
CA THR A 647 -29.27 -9.15 -0.96
C THR A 647 -28.58 -10.31 -1.70
N GLY A 648 -27.32 -10.58 -1.36
CA GLY A 648 -26.57 -11.75 -1.82
C GLY A 648 -26.48 -12.84 -0.73
N GLY A 649 -26.08 -14.04 -1.16
CA GLY A 649 -26.22 -15.29 -0.41
C GLY A 649 -25.40 -15.44 0.89
N ILE A 650 -25.20 -16.69 1.33
CA ILE A 650 -24.64 -17.04 2.65
C ILE A 650 -23.28 -16.37 2.96
N SER A 651 -22.43 -16.15 1.96
CA SER A 651 -21.15 -15.45 2.14
C SER A 651 -21.31 -13.99 2.60
N GLU A 652 -22.36 -13.31 2.14
CA GLU A 652 -22.66 -11.95 2.57
C GLU A 652 -23.23 -11.93 3.98
N ILE A 653 -24.06 -12.90 4.38
CA ILE A 653 -24.56 -12.99 5.76
C ILE A 653 -23.41 -13.09 6.78
N ILE A 654 -22.35 -13.83 6.46
CA ILE A 654 -21.18 -14.00 7.34
C ILE A 654 -20.27 -12.77 7.33
N THR A 655 -20.14 -12.10 6.18
CA THR A 655 -19.21 -10.97 6.02
C THR A 655 -19.84 -9.60 6.33
N ASN A 656 -21.17 -9.46 6.22
CA ASN A 656 -21.91 -8.22 6.38
C ASN A 656 -21.73 -7.54 7.75
N PRO A 657 -21.75 -8.23 8.90
CA PRO A 657 -21.50 -7.57 10.19
C PRO A 657 -20.12 -6.89 10.26
N PHE A 658 -19.10 -7.52 9.68
CA PHE A 658 -17.74 -6.98 9.64
C PHE A 658 -17.58 -5.86 8.62
N THR A 659 -18.18 -6.00 7.43
CA THR A 659 -18.13 -4.96 6.39
C THR A 659 -18.99 -3.76 6.72
N MET A 660 -20.13 -3.94 7.41
CA MET A 660 -21.04 -2.88 7.83
C MET A 660 -20.36 -1.88 8.77
N MET A 661 -19.56 -2.35 9.72
CA MET A 661 -18.77 -1.45 10.57
C MET A 661 -17.78 -0.63 9.73
N GLN A 662 -17.09 -1.26 8.78
CA GLN A 662 -16.10 -0.57 7.94
C GLN A 662 -16.74 0.42 6.94
N THR A 663 -17.87 0.07 6.34
CA THR A 663 -18.56 0.93 5.36
C THR A 663 -19.25 2.11 6.03
N ASN A 664 -19.85 1.90 7.20
CA ASN A 664 -20.63 2.93 7.90
C ASN A 664 -19.78 3.77 8.88
N TRP A 665 -18.52 3.41 9.15
CA TRP A 665 -17.65 4.15 10.07
C TRP A 665 -17.56 5.64 9.76
N PHE A 666 -17.37 5.98 8.47
CA PHE A 666 -17.25 7.38 8.04
C PHE A 666 -18.59 8.12 8.05
N THR A 667 -19.69 7.41 7.81
CA THR A 667 -21.05 7.97 7.93
C THR A 667 -21.36 8.31 9.39
N LEU A 668 -20.94 7.46 10.33
CA LEU A 668 -21.08 7.73 11.75
C LEU A 668 -20.29 8.99 12.18
N GLN A 669 -19.04 9.14 11.70
CA GLN A 669 -18.27 10.37 11.92
C GLN A 669 -19.00 11.61 11.35
N ASP A 670 -19.63 11.50 10.18
CA ASP A 670 -20.39 12.61 9.59
C ASP A 670 -21.55 13.08 10.47
N TYR A 671 -22.28 12.16 11.10
CA TYR A 671 -23.36 12.51 12.02
C TYR A 671 -22.83 13.27 13.24
N PHE A 672 -21.79 12.76 13.91
CA PHE A 672 -21.19 13.44 15.06
C PHE A 672 -20.66 14.83 14.69
N GLN A 673 -20.00 14.97 13.55
CA GLN A 673 -19.45 16.25 13.10
C GLN A 673 -20.52 17.26 12.67
N ASP A 674 -21.73 16.81 12.33
CA ASP A 674 -22.87 17.68 12.08
C ASP A 674 -23.50 18.19 13.36
N ASP A 675 -23.71 17.31 14.32
CA ASP A 675 -24.22 17.70 15.64
C ASP A 675 -23.26 18.70 16.30
N GLU A 676 -21.95 18.40 16.32
CA GLU A 676 -20.93 19.32 16.84
C GLU A 676 -20.94 20.68 16.14
N PHE A 677 -21.12 20.70 14.82
CA PHE A 677 -21.21 21.95 14.07
C PHE A 677 -22.44 22.77 14.46
N LEU A 678 -23.60 22.13 14.63
CA LEU A 678 -24.83 22.81 15.02
C LEU A 678 -24.74 23.36 16.45
N TYR A 679 -24.15 22.60 17.39
CA TYR A 679 -23.88 23.09 18.73
C TYR A 679 -22.91 24.28 18.72
N LEU A 680 -21.83 24.21 17.94
CA LEU A 680 -20.91 25.34 17.79
C LEU A 680 -21.60 26.55 17.16
N LYS A 681 -22.41 26.33 16.12
CA LYS A 681 -23.16 27.40 15.44
C LYS A 681 -24.13 28.12 16.38
N SER A 682 -24.70 27.44 17.38
CA SER A 682 -25.51 28.10 18.41
C SER A 682 -24.76 29.19 19.18
N SER A 683 -23.44 29.07 19.31
CA SER A 683 -22.57 30.06 20.00
C SER A 683 -22.07 31.18 19.08
N PHE A 684 -22.01 30.95 17.76
CA PHE A 684 -21.51 31.93 16.78
C PHE A 684 -22.63 32.60 15.96
N GLY A 685 -23.83 32.02 15.95
CA GLY A 685 -24.93 32.45 15.07
C GLY A 685 -24.55 32.39 13.59
N ASP A 686 -24.95 33.41 12.83
CA ASP A 686 -24.69 33.50 11.39
C ASP A 686 -23.24 33.87 11.04
N LYS A 687 -22.41 34.19 12.04
CA LYS A 687 -20.98 34.43 11.85
C LYS A 687 -20.21 33.17 11.48
N LEU A 688 -20.73 31.98 11.81
CA LEU A 688 -20.09 30.71 11.45
C LEU A 688 -20.77 30.08 10.23
N GLN A 689 -20.01 29.99 9.14
CA GLN A 689 -20.47 29.43 7.87
C GLN A 689 -19.58 28.26 7.46
N ARG A 690 -20.20 27.23 6.87
CA ARG A 690 -19.51 26.01 6.42
C ARG A 690 -19.85 25.75 4.97
N VAL A 691 -18.83 25.66 4.13
CA VAL A 691 -18.98 25.32 2.71
C VAL A 691 -18.22 24.03 2.43
N SER A 692 -18.85 23.10 1.72
CA SER A 692 -18.29 21.77 1.44
C SER A 692 -18.09 21.53 -0.05
N PHE A 693 -16.84 21.32 -0.43
CA PHE A 693 -16.45 20.76 -1.71
C PHE A 693 -16.45 19.24 -1.58
N MET A 694 -17.11 18.55 -2.51
CA MET A 694 -17.23 17.10 -2.49
C MET A 694 -16.83 16.51 -3.84
N TYR A 695 -15.97 15.50 -3.82
CA TYR A 695 -15.76 14.66 -4.98
C TYR A 695 -17.04 13.86 -5.26
N VAL A 696 -17.59 14.03 -6.47
CA VAL A 696 -18.79 13.35 -6.95
C VAL A 696 -18.46 12.72 -8.30
N PRO A 697 -18.37 11.38 -8.39
CA PRO A 697 -18.06 10.70 -9.64
C PRO A 697 -19.23 10.80 -10.63
N LYS A 698 -18.94 10.80 -11.93
CA LYS A 698 -19.95 10.77 -13.00
C LYS A 698 -20.90 9.56 -12.91
N THR A 699 -20.33 8.40 -12.61
CA THR A 699 -21.02 7.11 -12.51
C THR A 699 -20.46 6.33 -11.32
N LEU A 700 -21.24 5.41 -10.75
CA LEU A 700 -20.79 4.58 -9.62
C LEU A 700 -19.58 3.68 -9.99
N GLU A 701 -19.50 3.22 -11.24
CA GLU A 701 -18.37 2.42 -11.76
C GLU A 701 -17.12 3.25 -12.09
N GLY A 702 -17.27 4.57 -12.19
CA GLY A 702 -16.19 5.54 -12.41
C GLY A 702 -15.64 6.15 -11.12
N GLU A 703 -16.07 5.68 -9.95
CA GLU A 703 -15.54 6.14 -8.66
C GLU A 703 -14.06 5.77 -8.54
N ALA A 704 -13.18 6.77 -8.49
CA ALA A 704 -11.75 6.54 -8.28
C ALA A 704 -11.53 5.86 -6.92
N PRO A 705 -10.67 4.84 -6.79
CA PRO A 705 -10.49 4.11 -5.55
C PRO A 705 -9.80 4.97 -4.48
N LEU A 706 -9.95 4.54 -3.23
CA LEU A 706 -9.35 5.17 -2.06
C LEU A 706 -8.03 4.50 -1.73
N ASN A 707 -7.02 4.74 -2.57
CA ASN A 707 -5.68 4.21 -2.39
C ASN A 707 -4.61 5.25 -2.77
N PHE A 708 -3.35 4.83 -2.78
CA PHE A 708 -2.20 5.70 -3.06
C PHE A 708 -1.78 5.74 -4.55
N HIS A 709 -2.73 5.49 -5.44
CA HIS A 709 -2.56 5.47 -6.90
C HIS A 709 -3.82 6.05 -7.59
N LEU A 710 -3.65 6.64 -8.77
CA LEU A 710 -4.76 7.02 -9.65
C LEU A 710 -4.40 6.71 -11.09
N THR A 711 -5.30 6.05 -11.80
CA THR A 711 -5.20 5.84 -13.24
C THR A 711 -5.42 7.15 -14.02
N ALA A 712 -5.03 7.20 -15.29
CA ALA A 712 -5.24 8.39 -16.11
C ALA A 712 -6.72 8.84 -16.22
N SER A 713 -7.66 7.89 -16.31
CA SER A 713 -9.10 8.19 -16.33
C SER A 713 -9.58 8.78 -15.01
N GLU A 714 -9.09 8.26 -13.88
CA GLU A 714 -9.45 8.72 -12.54
C GLU A 714 -8.90 10.12 -12.27
N LYS A 715 -7.67 10.43 -12.72
CA LYS A 715 -7.11 11.80 -12.64
C LYS A 715 -8.00 12.80 -13.38
N LYS A 716 -8.47 12.44 -14.58
CA LYS A 716 -9.43 13.27 -15.34
C LYS A 716 -10.75 13.44 -14.60
N GLU A 717 -11.27 12.37 -14.00
CA GLU A 717 -12.55 12.43 -13.27
C GLU A 717 -12.44 13.28 -12.00
N VAL A 718 -11.32 13.20 -11.25
CA VAL A 718 -11.08 14.04 -10.07
C VAL A 718 -11.06 15.53 -10.44
N SER A 719 -10.35 15.88 -11.52
CA SER A 719 -10.33 17.26 -12.02
C SER A 719 -11.70 17.71 -12.54
N ALA A 720 -12.41 16.85 -13.28
CA ALA A 720 -13.75 17.14 -13.78
C ALA A 720 -14.78 17.28 -12.65
N SER A 721 -14.57 16.62 -11.50
CA SER A 721 -15.46 16.71 -10.36
C SER A 721 -15.59 18.13 -9.81
N LEU A 722 -14.56 18.98 -9.96
CA LEU A 722 -14.61 20.37 -9.50
C LEU A 722 -15.66 21.20 -10.28
N LEU A 723 -15.87 20.87 -11.55
CA LEU A 723 -16.81 21.56 -12.45
C LEU A 723 -18.25 21.06 -12.32
N ARG A 724 -18.52 20.14 -11.38
CA ARG A 724 -19.86 19.62 -11.11
C ARG A 724 -20.70 20.65 -10.38
N GLU A 725 -22.02 20.55 -10.55
CA GLU A 725 -22.98 21.51 -10.01
C GLU A 725 -22.83 21.75 -8.49
N ASN A 726 -22.57 20.70 -7.71
CA ASN A 726 -22.38 20.82 -6.26
C ASN A 726 -21.15 21.68 -5.90
N ASN A 727 -20.04 21.51 -6.62
CA ASN A 727 -18.81 22.26 -6.36
C ASN A 727 -18.87 23.67 -6.96
N MET A 728 -19.53 23.85 -8.10
CA MET A 728 -19.81 25.19 -8.64
C MET A 728 -20.72 26.00 -7.71
N LYS A 729 -21.70 25.37 -7.07
CA LYS A 729 -22.52 26.01 -6.02
C LYS A 729 -21.66 26.37 -4.80
N ALA A 730 -20.76 25.48 -4.38
CA ALA A 730 -19.82 25.74 -3.29
C ALA A 730 -18.86 26.91 -3.61
N LEU A 731 -18.32 26.99 -4.84
CA LEU A 731 -17.50 28.11 -5.30
C LEU A 731 -18.26 29.44 -5.20
N ARG A 732 -19.47 29.51 -5.77
CA ARG A 732 -20.31 30.71 -5.70
C ARG A 732 -20.63 31.12 -4.26
N GLN A 733 -20.86 30.15 -3.37
CA GLN A 733 -21.05 30.44 -1.94
C GLN A 733 -19.79 31.07 -1.35
N VAL A 734 -18.61 30.51 -1.61
CA VAL A 734 -17.34 31.07 -1.13
C VAL A 734 -17.11 32.49 -1.68
N GLU A 735 -17.35 32.72 -2.99
CA GLU A 735 -17.26 34.05 -3.60
C GLU A 735 -18.18 35.07 -2.93
N ASN A 736 -19.44 34.70 -2.69
CA ASN A 736 -20.41 35.57 -2.02
C ASN A 736 -19.99 35.93 -0.58
N ILE A 737 -19.38 34.99 0.14
CA ILE A 737 -18.95 35.17 1.53
C ILE A 737 -17.66 36.01 1.61
N LEU A 738 -16.74 35.78 0.67
CA LEU A 738 -15.46 36.49 0.59
C LEU A 738 -15.59 37.90 0.02
N GLY A 739 -16.63 38.16 -0.77
CA GLY A 739 -16.96 39.49 -1.28
C GLY A 739 -17.09 40.54 -0.17
N PRO A 740 -16.89 41.84 -0.51
CA PRO A 740 -17.08 42.93 0.45
C PRO A 740 -18.52 42.92 0.98
N ALA A 741 -18.69 43.26 2.26
CA ALA A 741 -19.96 43.19 3.00
C ALA A 741 -21.04 44.21 2.55
N SER A 742 -21.03 44.66 1.29
CA SER A 742 -21.89 45.71 0.76
C SER A 742 -22.83 45.21 -0.34
N LYS A 743 -23.70 44.23 -0.03
CA LYS A 743 -24.92 43.91 -0.82
C LYS A 743 -26.04 43.32 0.06
N ALA A 744 -26.19 43.83 1.28
CA ALA A 744 -27.34 43.53 2.12
C ALA A 744 -27.84 44.83 2.74
N GLU A 745 -28.39 45.69 1.89
CA GLU A 745 -29.37 46.74 2.20
C GLU A 745 -29.63 47.51 0.90
N ASN A 746 -30.66 47.06 0.19
CA ASN A 746 -31.59 47.88 -0.61
C ASN A 746 -32.85 47.05 -0.83
#